data_AF-G4ZUK3-F1
#
_entry.id   AF-G4ZUK3-F1
#
_cell.length_a   1.000
_cell.length_b   1.000
_cell.length_c   1.000
_cell.angle_alpha   90.00
_cell.angle_beta   90.00
_cell.angle_gamma   90.00
#
_symmetry.space_group_name_H-M   'P 1'
#
loop_
_entity.id
_entity.type
_entity.pdbx_description
1 polymer ?
#
loop_
_entity_poly.entity_id
_entity_poly.type
_entity_poly.pdbx_seq_one_letter_code
_entity_poly.pdbx_strand_id
1 'polypeptide(L)'
;MESHLYEGIQPAEFYDKLENVLATQKSAFKVNIALGYKLVSRTDDSETRYFHPNISNTSVFSTPVAINSKADIRKVISEIRSMELADKLNYPSSGYMVKGITGCKFYIYQRDHALGDSEAVIPKVIRDNKHVINFPKTNNKCVSHCIAYHKQEGAKKDPRRIQALVKQAFKQYCSYKEITYTLGLFRNFKPIDILQFDELEECFKLNINVFNMDVETGKVECIRCSDKDYDSINILSHENHALYITNVDMLQQKYQCSTCEMVFVSSDKLRSHTKYQCELVNIESFPAQPTIYQPAPNSIRSMLTKYPIKDADHYIDHFIVYDFEAILKPTGVKNGENTIFTNEHIPVSVSVADSLTEEVRCFVSDDPKELLKDMFQYIKEVAAKIQQYNVSKYESLLRKIINVHGLTDAEVPGLDLGKTYKMDDVNAWIQNGEFACFFDFHSKLTFGKIRSDYGKLKQCIGQVPVFGFNSGRYDINLIKADLFAVIGTDNITSVIKNPSYMCIATSDMKMLDISSYVPAGTSYAKYLSTYLGECKCDDKIRCVCGLGKGIFPYEYITSFDVLSQPEVPPKSAFDSALRSTSISDEDYVRVQFVWEHYGMKSIKDLLIWYNNLDVVPFIKAIKAQRELFKRFELDMFTDGVSLPGLSEKVMYQTCFNNLQQPSKEPAEAFDFPASRLSGYKTQDADADREFNMTLEHLNDLLERQKYLCGLCYKQLTADTASADRINNKLGRIDGSILISCVGCNVARKNMSLKGFRHKKLLEFNSDRLVYSIDREEKDIYTKMKANIAGGPSIIFNRYAKRNETKIRGGRICKKIIGYDANALYLWALGNEMPCGRLTTIEAYTGIVDDIVNDKIFGFLECDIRTPEHLKPYFSEMTPIFKNILIDCSDRSVIGQHMFEYNEERKQSRAKPARKLIGSYFGEKILIYAPMMKLVGNSAFGRSGMDMSKHKEVRYESDDKAIKAKIEHFTFHGMEELNYSCEFTMKKRKLNNKNPIHLSIAIYQLAKLRMLQFYYDCIDFYFDRSEFQYQEMDTDSAYIASSCEKPFVECIKPELREHFQQHKYEWFPRDYSEEMAQFDRRTPGLFKDEWSGDAMVSLSSKNYIRYLPDESYKVKVSAKGFQQSGGRNGDVLNPDGFESVVRDRITLQGTNKGFRLSKETLYQKAKELEPKITMKIVKEWYSNQSDIQRFQEQKKRYDGSGGSYGDNSDLNVAELKAIMKNLIIHDRPQKTQAAVGATDLDKSTKKVEPST
;
A
#
# COMPACT_ATOMS: atom_id res chain seq x y z
N MET A 1 -0.57 1.70 65.09
CA MET A 1 0.63 2.37 64.54
C MET A 1 1.63 2.48 65.67
N GLU A 2 2.86 2.08 65.42
CA GLU A 2 4.00 2.13 66.35
C GLU A 2 5.04 3.10 65.77
N SER A 3 5.88 3.72 66.60
CA SER A 3 6.96 4.57 66.09
C SER A 3 8.19 4.59 66.99
N HIS A 4 9.36 4.47 66.39
CA HIS A 4 10.66 4.47 67.07
C HIS A 4 11.42 5.73 66.66
N LEU A 5 11.80 6.57 67.62
CA LEU A 5 12.59 7.79 67.42
C LEU A 5 14.01 7.54 67.94
N TYR A 6 15.01 7.91 67.14
CA TYR A 6 16.41 7.94 67.53
C TYR A 6 16.99 9.31 67.17
N GLU A 7 17.66 9.97 68.11
CA GLU A 7 18.33 11.27 67.91
C GLU A 7 19.79 11.17 68.37
N GLY A 8 20.67 12.00 67.81
CA GLY A 8 22.12 11.95 68.07
C GLY A 8 22.88 10.83 67.35
N ILE A 9 22.25 10.15 66.38
CA ILE A 9 22.81 8.97 65.71
C ILE A 9 23.94 9.35 64.72
N GLN A 10 24.93 8.47 64.58
CA GLN A 10 25.88 8.54 63.46
C GLN A 10 25.26 7.95 62.17
N PRO A 11 25.64 8.43 60.97
CA PRO A 11 25.05 7.97 59.71
C PRO A 11 25.17 6.46 59.45
N ALA A 12 26.20 5.80 59.99
CA ALA A 12 26.36 4.34 59.89
C ALA A 12 25.27 3.59 60.69
N GLU A 13 24.96 4.04 61.91
CA GLU A 13 24.01 3.36 62.81
C GLU A 13 22.56 3.38 62.32
N PHE A 14 22.22 4.30 61.40
CA PHE A 14 20.87 4.45 60.87
C PHE A 14 20.33 3.14 60.25
N TYR A 15 21.16 2.47 59.45
CA TYR A 15 20.77 1.23 58.78
C TYR A 15 20.59 0.07 59.77
N ASP A 16 21.49 -0.05 60.75
CA ASP A 16 21.44 -1.10 61.75
C ASP A 16 20.21 -0.94 62.66
N LYS A 17 19.89 0.29 63.08
CA LYS A 17 18.66 0.57 63.84
C LYS A 17 17.39 0.32 63.02
N LEU A 18 17.40 0.66 61.73
CA LEU A 18 16.29 0.36 60.82
C LEU A 18 16.09 -1.16 60.67
N GLU A 19 17.16 -1.92 60.38
CA GLU A 19 17.07 -3.36 60.17
C GLU A 19 16.58 -4.09 61.42
N ASN A 20 17.06 -3.71 62.62
CA ASN A 20 16.58 -4.27 63.89
C ASN A 20 15.08 -3.98 64.14
N VAL A 21 14.58 -2.78 63.80
CA VAL A 21 13.16 -2.41 63.94
C VAL A 21 12.27 -3.14 62.92
N LEU A 22 12.77 -3.39 61.71
CA LEU A 22 12.03 -4.12 60.67
C LEU A 22 12.02 -5.63 60.91
N ALA A 23 13.14 -6.22 61.35
CA ALA A 23 13.33 -7.67 61.50
C ALA A 23 12.66 -8.25 62.76
N THR A 24 12.29 -7.42 63.74
CA THR A 24 11.61 -7.84 64.98
C THR A 24 10.08 -7.94 64.85
N GLN A 25 9.51 -7.54 63.71
CA GLN A 25 8.07 -7.58 63.44
C GLN A 25 7.55 -9.02 63.22
N LYS A 26 6.33 -9.30 63.69
CA LYS A 26 5.75 -10.68 63.76
C LYS A 26 4.58 -10.92 62.81
N SER A 27 4.10 -9.87 62.15
CA SER A 27 3.02 -9.81 61.17
C SER A 27 3.41 -8.83 60.09
N ALA A 28 2.82 -8.93 58.89
CA ALA A 28 3.05 -7.99 57.80
C ALA A 28 2.73 -6.55 58.23
N PHE A 29 3.34 -5.59 57.55
CA PHE A 29 3.20 -4.18 57.93
C PHE A 29 3.44 -3.26 56.74
N LYS A 30 3.28 -1.96 56.97
CA LYS A 30 3.86 -0.91 56.14
C LYS A 30 4.83 -0.08 56.99
N VAL A 31 5.91 0.39 56.38
CA VAL A 31 6.88 1.31 56.99
C VAL A 31 6.83 2.66 56.29
N ASN A 32 6.97 3.74 57.04
CA ASN A 32 7.54 4.99 56.52
C ASN A 32 8.63 5.51 57.47
N ILE A 33 9.54 6.32 56.94
CA ILE A 33 10.75 6.78 57.60
C ILE A 33 10.81 8.30 57.46
N ALA A 34 10.99 9.02 58.56
CA ALA A 34 11.30 10.43 58.58
C ALA A 34 12.76 10.65 59.02
N LEU A 35 13.46 11.62 58.41
CA LEU A 35 14.86 11.93 58.71
C LEU A 35 14.98 13.27 59.45
N GLY A 36 15.75 13.28 60.53
CA GLY A 36 16.17 14.49 61.23
C GLY A 36 17.60 14.85 60.84
N TYR A 37 17.86 16.11 60.52
CA TYR A 37 19.12 16.53 59.91
C TYR A 37 19.56 17.90 60.37
N LYS A 38 20.86 18.16 60.26
CA LYS A 38 21.47 19.46 60.57
C LYS A 38 21.98 20.12 59.29
N LEU A 39 21.56 21.37 59.07
CA LEU A 39 22.10 22.27 58.04
C LEU A 39 23.24 23.13 58.60
N VAL A 40 24.13 23.55 57.71
CA VAL A 40 25.12 24.62 57.91
C VAL A 40 24.99 25.65 56.78
N SER A 41 25.22 26.93 57.07
CA SER A 41 25.23 27.98 56.04
C SER A 41 26.44 27.83 55.12
N ARG A 42 26.27 28.13 53.83
CA ARG A 42 27.35 28.11 52.84
C ARG A 42 28.31 29.31 52.97
N THR A 43 27.97 30.30 53.79
CA THR A 43 28.78 31.53 53.99
C THR A 43 29.26 31.70 55.43
N ASP A 44 28.79 30.88 56.38
CA ASP A 44 29.19 30.91 57.79
C ASP A 44 29.05 29.50 58.40
N ASP A 45 30.17 28.82 58.61
CA ASP A 45 30.21 27.46 59.18
C ASP A 45 29.71 27.37 60.64
N SER A 46 29.56 28.51 61.33
CA SER A 46 29.00 28.60 62.68
C SER A 46 27.47 28.63 62.68
N GLU A 47 26.83 29.19 61.63
CA GLU A 47 25.37 29.21 61.53
C GLU A 47 24.84 27.82 61.16
N THR A 48 24.18 27.16 62.12
CA THR A 48 23.63 25.82 61.90
C THR A 48 22.19 25.69 62.40
N ARG A 49 21.36 24.96 61.64
CA ARG A 49 19.93 24.78 61.90
C ARG A 49 19.60 23.29 61.95
N TYR A 50 18.85 22.84 62.97
CA TYR A 50 18.46 21.45 63.14
C TYR A 50 16.97 21.25 62.83
N PHE A 51 16.64 20.18 62.10
CA PHE A 51 15.28 19.81 61.75
C PHE A 51 14.97 18.44 62.37
N HIS A 52 13.94 18.35 63.21
CA HIS A 52 13.49 17.09 63.80
C HIS A 52 12.83 16.18 62.74
N PRO A 53 12.89 14.85 62.89
CA PRO A 53 12.26 13.93 61.95
C PRO A 53 10.72 14.06 61.99
N ASN A 54 10.12 14.54 60.91
CA ASN A 54 8.67 14.66 60.75
C ASN A 54 8.20 14.16 59.37
N ILE A 55 7.27 13.21 59.37
CA ILE A 55 6.76 12.52 58.18
C ILE A 55 6.11 13.46 57.13
N SER A 56 5.64 14.65 57.52
CA SER A 56 5.06 15.62 56.58
C SER A 56 6.09 16.36 55.72
N ASN A 57 7.34 16.51 56.21
CA ASN A 57 8.34 17.40 55.60
C ASN A 57 9.68 16.70 55.30
N THR A 58 9.91 15.50 55.83
CA THR A 58 11.22 14.81 55.85
C THR A 58 11.11 13.30 55.58
N SER A 59 10.01 12.87 54.96
CA SER A 59 9.74 11.46 54.68
C SER A 59 10.58 10.94 53.51
N VAL A 60 11.17 9.75 53.68
CA VAL A 60 11.94 9.07 52.62
C VAL A 60 11.02 8.56 51.51
N PHE A 61 9.84 8.05 51.89
CA PHE A 61 8.83 7.55 50.96
C PHE A 61 7.56 8.42 51.02
N SER A 62 7.05 8.82 49.86
CA SER A 62 5.82 9.61 49.73
C SER A 62 4.56 8.85 50.18
N THR A 63 4.60 7.51 50.21
CA THR A 63 3.56 6.65 50.80
C THR A 63 4.21 5.49 51.57
N PRO A 64 3.56 4.93 52.62
CA PRO A 64 4.15 3.84 53.39
C PRO A 64 4.31 2.53 52.59
N VAL A 65 5.54 2.04 52.49
CA VAL A 65 5.95 0.85 51.72
C VAL A 65 5.57 -0.42 52.46
N ALA A 66 5.02 -1.42 51.76
CA ALA A 66 4.59 -2.69 52.37
C ALA A 66 5.75 -3.68 52.53
N ILE A 67 5.83 -4.31 53.71
CA ILE A 67 6.76 -5.40 54.01
C ILE A 67 5.94 -6.67 54.22
N ASN A 68 6.13 -7.64 53.32
CA ASN A 68 5.40 -8.91 53.30
C ASN A 68 6.34 -10.14 53.38
N SER A 69 7.66 -9.92 53.46
CA SER A 69 8.73 -10.93 53.62
C SER A 69 10.02 -10.28 54.15
N LYS A 70 10.97 -11.07 54.67
CA LYS A 70 12.34 -10.59 55.00
C LYS A 70 13.17 -10.26 53.77
N ALA A 71 12.75 -10.69 52.57
CA ALA A 71 13.33 -10.23 51.32
C ALA A 71 12.97 -8.75 51.06
N ASP A 72 11.74 -8.33 51.39
CA ASP A 72 11.31 -6.94 51.21
C ASP A 72 12.02 -5.97 52.16
N ILE A 73 12.36 -6.42 53.37
CA ILE A 73 13.24 -5.67 54.31
C ILE A 73 14.60 -5.37 53.63
N ARG A 74 15.25 -6.39 53.06
CA ARG A 74 16.52 -6.23 52.35
C ARG A 74 16.39 -5.34 51.11
N LYS A 75 15.30 -5.46 50.33
CA LYS A 75 15.02 -4.59 49.18
C LYS A 75 14.90 -3.13 49.62
N VAL A 76 14.09 -2.83 50.63
CA VAL A 76 13.88 -1.46 51.14
C VAL A 76 15.18 -0.86 51.71
N ILE A 77 15.97 -1.63 52.46
CA ILE A 77 17.29 -1.17 52.94
C ILE A 77 18.24 -0.89 51.76
N SER A 78 18.25 -1.75 50.74
CA SER A 78 19.09 -1.55 49.54
C SER A 78 18.62 -0.35 48.70
N GLU A 79 17.32 -0.12 48.59
CA GLU A 79 16.72 1.02 47.91
C GLU A 79 17.14 2.32 48.60
N ILE A 80 16.99 2.42 49.93
CA ILE A 80 17.42 3.57 50.72
C ILE A 80 18.93 3.80 50.61
N ARG A 81 19.75 2.73 50.62
CA ARG A 81 21.22 2.82 50.40
C ARG A 81 21.59 3.30 48.99
N SER A 82 20.71 3.16 48.00
CA SER A 82 20.91 3.65 46.64
C SER A 82 20.42 5.08 46.41
N MET A 83 19.72 5.68 47.38
CA MET A 83 19.24 7.07 47.31
C MET A 83 20.26 8.03 47.95
N GLU A 84 20.55 9.13 47.26
CA GLU A 84 21.22 10.26 47.89
C GLU A 84 20.25 10.96 48.85
N LEU A 85 20.31 10.60 50.13
CA LEU A 85 19.29 10.98 51.12
C LEU A 85 19.14 12.50 51.35
N ALA A 86 20.14 13.29 50.93
CA ALA A 86 20.06 14.76 50.94
C ALA A 86 19.00 15.30 49.96
N ASP A 87 18.78 14.65 48.82
CA ASP A 87 17.83 15.07 47.78
C ASP A 87 16.36 14.84 48.17
N LYS A 88 16.12 14.08 49.25
CA LYS A 88 14.78 13.90 49.85
C LYS A 88 14.43 14.99 50.86
N LEU A 89 15.35 15.93 51.14
CA LEU A 89 15.17 16.97 52.16
C LEU A 89 14.81 18.30 51.49
N ASN A 90 13.66 18.85 51.84
CA ASN A 90 13.22 20.16 51.32
C ASN A 90 13.84 21.30 52.14
N TYR A 91 14.94 21.87 51.67
CA TYR A 91 15.65 23.00 52.30
C TYR A 91 16.19 23.98 51.25
N PRO A 92 16.43 25.27 51.59
CA PRO A 92 16.99 26.26 50.67
C PRO A 92 18.49 25.99 50.38
N SER A 93 18.73 25.11 49.42
CA SER A 93 20.05 24.58 49.02
C SER A 93 21.01 25.62 48.43
N SER A 94 20.52 26.80 48.05
CA SER A 94 21.32 27.95 47.62
C SER A 94 22.06 28.64 48.77
N GLY A 95 21.45 28.70 49.96
CA GLY A 95 22.05 29.32 51.15
C GLY A 95 22.70 28.34 52.12
N TYR A 96 22.21 27.09 52.17
CA TYR A 96 22.63 26.09 53.15
C TYR A 96 23.06 24.77 52.47
N MET A 97 23.74 23.91 53.23
CA MET A 97 23.99 22.51 52.87
C MET A 97 23.75 21.58 54.07
N VAL A 98 23.45 20.31 53.81
CA VAL A 98 23.24 19.29 54.84
C VAL A 98 24.59 18.86 55.42
N LYS A 99 24.80 19.09 56.71
CA LYS A 99 25.99 18.68 57.47
C LYS A 99 25.92 17.22 57.93
N GLY A 100 24.72 16.65 57.99
CA GLY A 100 24.50 15.22 58.24
C GLY A 100 23.06 14.88 58.67
N ILE A 101 22.70 13.61 58.54
CA ILE A 101 21.53 13.02 59.21
C ILE A 101 21.93 12.80 60.67
N THR A 102 21.12 13.36 61.58
CA THR A 102 21.39 13.43 63.02
C THR A 102 20.28 12.81 63.87
N GLY A 103 19.22 12.33 63.24
CA GLY A 103 18.15 11.55 63.86
C GLY A 103 17.26 10.89 62.82
N CYS A 104 16.41 9.95 63.24
CA CYS A 104 15.41 9.33 62.38
C CYS A 104 14.20 8.88 63.20
N LYS A 105 13.02 8.88 62.57
CA LYS A 105 11.80 8.31 63.14
C LYS A 105 11.17 7.32 62.19
N PHE A 106 11.08 6.06 62.62
CA PHE A 106 10.42 4.99 61.90
C PHE A 106 8.96 4.90 62.33
N TYR A 107 8.05 4.72 61.38
CA TYR A 107 6.61 4.58 61.59
C TYR A 107 6.16 3.22 61.06
N ILE A 108 5.70 2.34 61.96
CA ILE A 108 5.27 0.98 61.66
C ILE A 108 3.73 0.92 61.70
N TYR A 109 3.14 0.62 60.55
CA TYR A 109 1.71 0.45 60.36
C TYR A 109 1.44 -1.05 60.24
N GLN A 110 1.19 -1.71 61.37
CA GLN A 110 0.86 -3.14 61.44
C GLN A 110 -0.31 -3.48 60.51
N ARG A 111 -0.20 -4.59 59.77
CA ARG A 111 -1.20 -5.12 58.84
C ARG A 111 -1.35 -6.61 59.08
N ASP A 112 -2.35 -7.00 59.86
CA ASP A 112 -2.71 -8.40 60.00
C ASP A 112 -3.19 -8.94 58.64
N HIS A 113 -2.33 -9.69 57.95
CA HIS A 113 -2.62 -10.35 56.67
C HIS A 113 -2.48 -11.86 56.88
N ALA A 114 -3.13 -12.37 57.92
CA ALA A 114 -3.12 -13.78 58.27
C ALA A 114 -4.12 -14.59 57.44
N LEU A 115 -3.59 -15.56 56.68
CA LEU A 115 -4.40 -16.45 55.86
C LEU A 115 -4.85 -17.68 56.67
N GLY A 116 -6.16 -17.85 56.77
CA GLY A 116 -6.79 -18.93 57.52
C GLY A 116 -8.33 -18.95 57.48
N ASP A 117 -8.97 -17.81 57.17
CA ASP A 117 -10.43 -17.70 57.20
C ASP A 117 -11.07 -18.83 56.37
N SER A 118 -12.13 -19.41 56.91
CA SER A 118 -12.81 -20.57 56.37
C SER A 118 -14.29 -20.31 56.02
N GLU A 119 -14.75 -19.07 56.22
CA GLU A 119 -16.09 -18.58 55.88
C GLU A 119 -16.07 -17.48 54.78
N ALA A 120 -14.89 -16.97 54.41
CA ALA A 120 -14.64 -16.04 53.30
C ALA A 120 -15.44 -16.33 52.01
N VAL A 121 -16.07 -15.30 51.43
CA VAL A 121 -17.14 -15.45 50.43
C VAL A 121 -16.60 -15.24 49.01
N ILE A 122 -16.01 -16.29 48.45
CA ILE A 122 -15.27 -16.21 47.18
C ILE A 122 -16.13 -15.69 46.00
N PRO A 123 -15.82 -14.51 45.43
CA PRO A 123 -16.57 -13.90 44.34
C PRO A 123 -16.65 -14.77 43.08
N LYS A 124 -17.72 -14.56 42.30
CA LYS A 124 -17.99 -15.30 41.06
C LYS A 124 -16.79 -15.32 40.09
N VAL A 125 -16.09 -14.19 39.94
CA VAL A 125 -14.94 -14.05 39.03
C VAL A 125 -13.74 -14.94 39.43
N ILE A 126 -13.54 -15.19 40.73
CA ILE A 126 -12.51 -16.11 41.24
C ILE A 126 -13.03 -17.55 41.21
N ARG A 127 -14.25 -17.77 41.71
CA ARG A 127 -14.87 -19.10 41.86
C ARG A 127 -15.09 -19.83 40.54
N ASP A 128 -15.50 -19.11 39.50
CA ASP A 128 -15.79 -19.68 38.18
C ASP A 128 -14.51 -19.81 37.32
N ASN A 129 -13.35 -19.37 37.83
CA ASN A 129 -12.07 -19.46 37.15
C ASN A 129 -11.39 -20.83 37.35
N LYS A 130 -11.43 -21.65 36.30
CA LYS A 130 -10.84 -23.00 36.24
C LYS A 130 -9.34 -23.10 36.59
N HIS A 131 -8.61 -21.98 36.67
CA HIS A 131 -7.20 -21.96 37.03
C HIS A 131 -6.93 -21.75 38.53
N VAL A 132 -7.97 -21.48 39.33
CA VAL A 132 -7.89 -21.32 40.79
C VAL A 132 -8.63 -22.48 41.47
N ILE A 133 -8.06 -23.01 42.56
CA ILE A 133 -8.66 -24.08 43.36
C ILE A 133 -8.94 -23.57 44.77
N ASN A 134 -10.23 -23.53 45.14
CA ASN A 134 -10.69 -23.24 46.49
C ASN A 134 -10.76 -24.52 47.35
N PHE A 135 -10.27 -24.46 48.58
CA PHE A 135 -10.49 -25.48 49.60
C PHE A 135 -11.48 -24.96 50.65
N PRO A 136 -12.73 -25.45 50.71
CA PRO A 136 -13.71 -24.99 51.69
C PRO A 136 -13.47 -25.59 53.09
N LYS A 137 -13.90 -24.88 54.14
CA LYS A 137 -13.92 -25.34 55.54
C LYS A 137 -12.56 -25.84 56.07
N THR A 138 -11.49 -25.07 55.82
CA THR A 138 -10.11 -25.48 56.16
C THR A 138 -9.80 -25.45 57.66
N ASN A 139 -10.56 -24.66 58.43
CA ASN A 139 -10.35 -24.36 59.85
C ASN A 139 -8.95 -23.77 60.09
N ASN A 140 -8.67 -22.57 59.58
CA ASN A 140 -7.39 -21.87 59.73
C ASN A 140 -6.19 -22.55 59.04
N LYS A 141 -6.39 -23.31 57.96
CA LYS A 141 -5.34 -24.15 57.33
C LYS A 141 -5.28 -24.05 55.82
N CYS A 142 -5.87 -23.03 55.21
CA CYS A 142 -5.92 -22.89 53.75
C CYS A 142 -4.53 -22.88 53.10
N VAL A 143 -3.56 -22.20 53.72
CA VAL A 143 -2.13 -22.26 53.32
C VAL A 143 -1.61 -23.71 53.33
N SER A 144 -1.89 -24.49 54.38
CA SER A 144 -1.49 -25.90 54.48
C SER A 144 -2.21 -26.79 53.45
N HIS A 145 -3.43 -26.44 53.02
CA HIS A 145 -4.11 -27.14 51.92
C HIS A 145 -3.44 -26.83 50.58
N CYS A 146 -3.07 -25.57 50.31
CA CYS A 146 -2.30 -25.21 49.12
C CYS A 146 -0.97 -25.99 49.05
N ILE A 147 -0.18 -25.99 50.14
CA ILE A 147 1.10 -26.71 50.23
C ILE A 147 0.92 -28.23 50.05
N ALA A 148 -0.08 -28.82 50.71
CA ALA A 148 -0.37 -30.26 50.58
C ALA A 148 -0.84 -30.65 49.18
N TYR A 149 -1.51 -29.76 48.44
CA TYR A 149 -1.94 -29.99 47.06
C TYR A 149 -0.78 -29.88 46.08
N HIS A 150 0.07 -28.88 46.28
CA HIS A 150 1.30 -28.72 45.52
C HIS A 150 2.17 -29.98 45.62
N LYS A 151 2.41 -30.48 46.84
CA LYS A 151 3.18 -31.71 47.11
C LYS A 151 2.42 -33.03 46.90
N GLN A 152 1.20 -33.03 46.37
CA GLN A 152 0.51 -34.28 46.04
C GLN A 152 1.15 -34.94 44.81
N GLU A 153 1.70 -36.15 44.99
CA GLU A 153 2.22 -36.99 43.90
C GLU A 153 1.10 -37.75 43.16
N GLY A 154 1.34 -38.07 41.89
CA GLY A 154 0.44 -38.87 41.04
C GLY A 154 -0.28 -38.05 39.94
N ALA A 155 -0.66 -38.74 38.86
CA ALA A 155 -1.13 -38.13 37.61
C ALA A 155 -2.51 -37.42 37.66
N LYS A 156 -3.24 -37.52 38.77
CA LYS A 156 -4.50 -36.81 39.03
C LYS A 156 -4.58 -36.37 40.50
N LYS A 157 -4.24 -35.12 40.76
CA LYS A 157 -4.42 -34.48 42.07
C LYS A 157 -5.92 -34.23 42.31
N ASP A 158 -6.47 -34.69 43.43
CA ASP A 158 -7.90 -34.53 43.78
C ASP A 158 -8.03 -33.71 45.08
N PRO A 159 -8.49 -32.44 44.99
CA PRO A 159 -8.68 -31.57 46.16
C PRO A 159 -9.51 -32.18 47.29
N ARG A 160 -10.40 -33.13 46.99
CA ARG A 160 -11.33 -33.74 47.97
C ARG A 160 -10.67 -34.80 48.86
N ARG A 161 -9.48 -35.30 48.50
CA ARG A 161 -8.77 -36.37 49.23
C ARG A 161 -7.54 -35.86 50.02
N ILE A 162 -7.44 -34.54 50.20
CA ILE A 162 -6.22 -33.88 50.68
C ILE A 162 -5.98 -33.94 52.20
N GLN A 163 -7.01 -34.19 53.02
CA GLN A 163 -6.93 -34.01 54.49
C GLN A 163 -5.82 -34.83 55.18
N ALA A 164 -5.47 -36.01 54.66
CA ALA A 164 -4.35 -36.79 55.18
C ALA A 164 -2.99 -36.09 54.95
N LEU A 165 -2.80 -35.53 53.75
CA LEU A 165 -1.60 -34.76 53.38
C LEU A 165 -1.51 -33.45 54.15
N VAL A 166 -2.64 -32.76 54.40
CA VAL A 166 -2.68 -31.57 55.27
C VAL A 166 -2.22 -31.91 56.69
N LYS A 167 -2.68 -33.05 57.24
CA LYS A 167 -2.26 -33.52 58.57
C LYS A 167 -0.78 -33.92 58.62
N GLN A 168 -0.22 -34.41 57.52
CA GLN A 168 1.21 -34.72 57.38
C GLN A 168 2.05 -33.43 57.29
N ALA A 169 1.67 -32.48 56.42
CA ALA A 169 2.34 -31.18 56.31
C ALA A 169 2.31 -30.43 57.66
N PHE A 170 1.18 -30.48 58.39
CA PHE A 170 1.09 -29.87 59.72
C PHE A 170 2.01 -30.54 60.75
N LYS A 171 2.19 -31.87 60.70
CA LYS A 171 3.19 -32.56 61.54
C LYS A 171 4.62 -32.12 61.23
N GLN A 172 4.95 -31.94 59.94
CA GLN A 172 6.25 -31.41 59.52
C GLN A 172 6.47 -29.98 60.07
N TYR A 173 5.47 -29.11 59.97
CA TYR A 173 5.51 -27.76 60.56
C TYR A 173 5.68 -27.77 62.09
N CYS A 174 4.94 -28.64 62.81
CA CYS A 174 5.14 -28.84 64.25
C CYS A 174 6.58 -29.26 64.57
N SER A 175 7.15 -30.20 63.81
CA SER A 175 8.53 -30.67 64.00
C SER A 175 9.56 -29.57 63.73
N TYR A 176 9.36 -28.75 62.68
CA TYR A 176 10.24 -27.63 62.34
C TYR A 176 10.20 -26.50 63.39
N LYS A 177 9.06 -26.33 64.07
CA LYS A 177 8.88 -25.37 65.17
C LYS A 177 9.22 -25.92 66.56
N GLU A 178 9.71 -27.16 66.65
CA GLU A 178 9.99 -27.87 67.92
C GLU A 178 8.76 -28.01 68.85
N ILE A 179 7.54 -27.97 68.28
CA ILE A 179 6.27 -28.06 69.02
C ILE A 179 5.73 -29.49 68.93
N THR A 180 5.38 -30.08 70.07
CA THR A 180 4.73 -31.40 70.11
C THR A 180 3.35 -31.36 69.44
N TYR A 181 3.17 -32.18 68.39
CA TYR A 181 1.88 -32.31 67.69
C TYR A 181 0.79 -32.89 68.62
N THR A 182 -0.32 -32.16 68.77
CA THR A 182 -1.53 -32.68 69.42
C THR A 182 -2.77 -32.47 68.54
N LEU A 183 -3.82 -33.28 68.76
CA LEU A 183 -5.07 -33.12 68.02
C LEU A 183 -5.79 -31.80 68.38
N GLY A 184 -5.59 -31.31 69.60
CA GLY A 184 -6.09 -29.99 70.05
C GLY A 184 -5.39 -28.84 69.32
N LEU A 185 -4.05 -28.87 69.24
CA LEU A 185 -3.27 -27.89 68.46
C LEU A 185 -3.63 -27.92 66.98
N PHE A 186 -3.86 -29.10 66.41
CA PHE A 186 -4.35 -29.20 65.02
C PHE A 186 -5.75 -28.60 64.86
N ARG A 187 -6.69 -28.87 65.77
CA ARG A 187 -8.05 -28.29 65.67
C ARG A 187 -8.02 -26.76 65.79
N ASN A 188 -7.40 -26.25 66.85
CA ASN A 188 -7.45 -24.84 67.25
C ASN A 188 -6.26 -24.01 66.71
N PHE A 189 -5.75 -24.37 65.54
CA PHE A 189 -4.65 -23.64 64.92
C PHE A 189 -5.07 -22.22 64.51
N LYS A 190 -4.13 -21.28 64.50
CA LYS A 190 -4.37 -19.86 64.13
C LYS A 190 -4.03 -19.63 62.65
N PRO A 191 -4.66 -18.64 61.99
CA PRO A 191 -4.22 -18.16 60.67
C PRO A 191 -2.73 -17.79 60.66
N ILE A 192 -2.07 -17.93 59.50
CA ILE A 192 -0.63 -17.63 59.35
C ILE A 192 -0.46 -16.34 58.54
N ASP A 193 0.24 -15.36 59.10
CA ASP A 193 0.58 -14.11 58.41
C ASP A 193 1.61 -14.32 57.29
N ILE A 194 1.46 -13.61 56.18
CA ILE A 194 2.35 -13.73 55.00
C ILE A 194 3.83 -13.43 55.30
N LEU A 195 4.15 -12.63 56.33
CA LEU A 195 5.54 -12.40 56.79
C LEU A 195 6.16 -13.66 57.41
N GLN A 196 5.33 -14.58 57.93
CA GLN A 196 5.75 -15.86 58.49
C GLN A 196 5.95 -16.93 57.40
N PHE A 197 5.60 -16.64 56.13
CA PHE A 197 5.75 -17.61 55.04
C PHE A 197 7.22 -17.92 54.75
N ASP A 198 8.15 -17.00 55.03
CA ASP A 198 9.60 -17.25 54.99
C ASP A 198 10.01 -18.51 55.79
N GLU A 199 9.30 -18.79 56.89
CA GLU A 199 9.54 -19.96 57.74
C GLU A 199 8.89 -21.23 57.16
N LEU A 200 7.77 -21.10 56.43
CA LEU A 200 7.14 -22.19 55.71
C LEU A 200 7.97 -22.59 54.47
N GLU A 201 8.57 -21.61 53.78
CA GLU A 201 9.46 -21.84 52.65
C GLU A 201 10.67 -22.68 53.04
N GLU A 202 11.29 -22.41 54.20
CA GLU A 202 12.39 -23.23 54.72
C GLU A 202 11.92 -24.57 55.30
N CYS A 203 10.79 -24.60 56.00
CA CYS A 203 10.18 -25.83 56.54
C CYS A 203 9.84 -26.85 55.44
N PHE A 204 9.32 -26.38 54.31
CA PHE A 204 8.85 -27.24 53.22
C PHE A 204 9.78 -27.30 52.00
N LYS A 205 10.78 -26.42 51.90
CA LYS A 205 11.65 -26.27 50.71
C LYS A 205 10.82 -26.02 49.45
N LEU A 206 10.11 -24.89 49.46
CA LEU A 206 9.25 -24.36 48.40
C LEU A 206 9.32 -22.83 48.40
N ASN A 207 9.05 -22.19 47.27
CA ASN A 207 8.82 -20.75 47.13
C ASN A 207 7.31 -20.48 47.20
N ILE A 208 6.85 -19.57 48.07
CA ILE A 208 5.42 -19.27 48.27
C ILE A 208 5.08 -17.87 47.74
N ASN A 209 4.75 -17.79 46.45
CA ASN A 209 4.28 -16.55 45.84
C ASN A 209 2.81 -16.32 46.18
N VAL A 210 2.46 -15.12 46.64
CA VAL A 210 1.09 -14.71 46.97
C VAL A 210 0.67 -13.58 46.04
N PHE A 211 -0.46 -13.78 45.37
CA PHE A 211 -1.11 -12.83 44.48
C PHE A 211 -2.39 -12.30 45.11
N ASN A 212 -2.85 -11.13 44.68
CA ASN A 212 -4.19 -10.62 44.90
C ASN A 212 -4.92 -10.45 43.55
N MET A 213 -6.25 -10.49 43.56
CA MET A 213 -7.10 -10.17 42.41
C MET A 213 -8.10 -9.08 42.79
N ASP A 214 -8.10 -7.99 42.03
CA ASP A 214 -9.13 -6.96 42.07
C ASP A 214 -10.44 -7.51 41.47
N VAL A 215 -11.54 -7.41 42.22
CA VAL A 215 -12.80 -8.10 41.90
C VAL A 215 -13.60 -7.39 40.79
N GLU A 216 -13.44 -6.08 40.66
CA GLU A 216 -14.18 -5.26 39.67
C GLU A 216 -13.50 -5.27 38.31
N THR A 217 -12.17 -5.14 38.29
CA THR A 217 -11.35 -5.06 37.07
C THR A 217 -10.77 -6.40 36.62
N GLY A 218 -10.74 -7.40 37.51
CA GLY A 218 -10.07 -8.69 37.28
C GLY A 218 -8.54 -8.60 37.22
N LYS A 219 -7.94 -7.46 37.59
CA LYS A 219 -6.48 -7.25 37.59
C LYS A 219 -5.82 -8.12 38.66
N VAL A 220 -4.68 -8.74 38.33
CA VAL A 220 -3.91 -9.63 39.22
C VAL A 220 -2.53 -9.06 39.49
N GLU A 221 -2.08 -9.13 40.74
CA GLU A 221 -0.84 -8.51 41.22
C GLU A 221 -0.09 -9.44 42.20
N CYS A 222 1.24 -9.57 42.08
CA CYS A 222 2.02 -10.28 43.10
C CYS A 222 2.22 -9.37 44.32
N ILE A 223 1.69 -9.78 45.47
CA ILE A 223 1.84 -9.05 46.75
C ILE A 223 2.98 -9.60 47.62
N ARG A 224 3.39 -10.86 47.41
CA ARG A 224 4.61 -11.45 47.98
C ARG A 224 5.22 -12.37 46.94
N CYS A 225 6.44 -12.10 46.49
CA CYS A 225 7.17 -12.96 45.56
C CYS A 225 8.49 -13.38 46.23
N SER A 226 8.78 -14.69 46.23
CA SER A 226 9.91 -15.29 46.97
C SER A 226 11.29 -14.94 46.36
N ASP A 227 12.34 -14.98 47.17
CA ASP A 227 13.75 -14.84 46.74
C ASP A 227 14.59 -16.11 46.92
N LYS A 228 13.93 -17.25 47.17
CA LYS A 228 14.56 -18.56 47.37
C LYS A 228 14.67 -19.33 46.05
N ASP A 229 15.49 -20.39 46.03
CA ASP A 229 15.71 -21.26 44.87
C ASP A 229 15.07 -22.65 45.12
N TYR A 230 13.74 -22.68 45.24
CA TYR A 230 12.94 -23.89 45.41
C TYR A 230 11.73 -23.92 44.44
N ASP A 231 11.07 -25.07 44.30
CA ASP A 231 9.86 -25.20 43.48
C ASP A 231 8.73 -24.26 43.97
N SER A 232 7.99 -23.66 43.03
CA SER A 232 7.16 -22.49 43.26
C SER A 232 5.67 -22.79 43.33
N ILE A 233 5.12 -22.68 44.53
CA ILE A 233 3.68 -22.63 44.77
C ILE A 233 3.16 -21.19 44.64
N ASN A 234 2.10 -21.03 43.86
CA ASN A 234 1.43 -19.75 43.64
C ASN A 234 0.06 -19.78 44.34
N ILE A 235 -0.19 -18.82 45.23
CA ILE A 235 -1.41 -18.68 46.05
C ILE A 235 -2.13 -17.40 45.66
N LEU A 236 -3.46 -17.44 45.55
CA LEU A 236 -4.31 -16.24 45.51
C LEU A 236 -4.84 -15.97 46.92
N SER A 237 -4.53 -14.79 47.46
CA SER A 237 -5.11 -14.25 48.69
C SER A 237 -6.43 -13.55 48.36
N HIS A 238 -7.49 -13.84 49.13
CA HIS A 238 -8.76 -13.12 49.07
C HIS A 238 -9.48 -13.25 50.42
N GLU A 239 -9.93 -12.13 51.01
CA GLU A 239 -10.63 -12.10 52.31
C GLU A 239 -10.01 -13.02 53.39
N ASN A 240 -8.70 -12.87 53.63
CA ASN A 240 -7.94 -13.67 54.60
C ASN A 240 -8.00 -15.20 54.38
N HIS A 241 -8.34 -15.66 53.18
CA HIS A 241 -8.29 -17.06 52.74
C HIS A 241 -7.29 -17.27 51.59
N ALA A 242 -6.78 -18.50 51.47
CA ALA A 242 -5.77 -18.89 50.49
C ALA A 242 -6.34 -19.90 49.49
N LEU A 243 -6.24 -19.57 48.20
CA LEU A 243 -6.63 -20.44 47.08
C LEU A 243 -5.39 -20.82 46.26
N TYR A 244 -5.35 -22.03 45.69
CA TYR A 244 -4.20 -22.51 44.92
C TYR A 244 -4.30 -22.10 43.44
N ILE A 245 -3.25 -21.48 42.89
CA ILE A 245 -3.18 -21.10 41.47
C ILE A 245 -2.49 -22.22 40.67
N THR A 246 -3.18 -22.76 39.68
CA THR A 246 -2.67 -23.84 38.81
C THR A 246 -1.85 -23.32 37.62
N ASN A 247 -2.11 -22.11 37.15
CA ASN A 247 -1.38 -21.45 36.06
C ASN A 247 -1.56 -19.92 36.18
N VAL A 248 -0.45 -19.17 36.23
CA VAL A 248 -0.46 -17.72 36.47
C VAL A 248 -0.76 -16.93 35.18
N ASP A 249 -0.24 -17.34 34.03
CA ASP A 249 -0.44 -16.62 32.75
C ASP A 249 -1.91 -16.65 32.29
N MET A 250 -2.57 -17.79 32.48
CA MET A 250 -4.00 -17.97 32.21
C MET A 250 -4.87 -17.22 33.22
N LEU A 251 -4.41 -17.06 34.47
CA LEU A 251 -5.03 -16.18 35.46
C LEU A 251 -4.89 -14.69 35.06
N GLN A 252 -3.79 -14.35 34.37
CA GLN A 252 -3.52 -13.03 33.78
C GLN A 252 -4.05 -12.84 32.34
N GLN A 253 -4.83 -13.80 31.81
CA GLN A 253 -5.43 -13.77 30.47
C GLN A 253 -4.43 -13.65 29.28
N LYS A 254 -3.21 -14.17 29.42
CA LYS A 254 -2.19 -14.18 28.36
C LYS A 254 -2.21 -15.50 27.57
N TYR A 255 -2.45 -15.44 26.26
CA TYR A 255 -2.59 -16.62 25.40
C TYR A 255 -1.54 -16.63 24.28
N GLN A 256 -0.51 -17.46 24.38
CA GLN A 256 0.59 -17.50 23.40
C GLN A 256 0.33 -18.46 22.22
N CYS A 257 0.75 -18.08 21.02
CA CYS A 257 0.75 -18.94 19.83
C CYS A 257 1.97 -19.85 19.77
N SER A 258 1.76 -21.15 19.60
CA SER A 258 2.83 -22.17 19.50
C SER A 258 3.69 -22.08 18.23
N THR A 259 3.23 -21.39 17.18
CA THR A 259 3.91 -21.34 15.87
C THR A 259 4.70 -20.05 15.63
N CYS A 260 4.23 -18.92 16.15
CA CYS A 260 4.82 -17.59 15.94
C CYS A 260 5.12 -16.83 17.25
N GLU A 261 4.84 -17.43 18.40
CA GLU A 261 5.14 -16.94 19.74
C GLU A 261 4.43 -15.64 20.17
N MET A 262 3.57 -15.05 19.34
CA MET A 262 2.75 -13.89 19.72
C MET A 262 1.78 -14.21 20.86
N VAL A 263 1.64 -13.25 21.78
CA VAL A 263 0.72 -13.30 22.91
C VAL A 263 -0.56 -12.52 22.58
N PHE A 264 -1.71 -13.14 22.84
CA PHE A 264 -3.03 -12.57 22.62
C PHE A 264 -3.76 -12.37 23.94
N VAL A 265 -4.56 -11.29 24.03
CA VAL A 265 -5.42 -10.99 25.19
C VAL A 265 -6.69 -11.87 25.28
N SER A 266 -6.88 -12.83 24.36
CA SER A 266 -7.92 -13.85 24.50
C SER A 266 -7.62 -15.11 23.68
N SER A 267 -8.14 -16.25 24.15
CA SER A 267 -8.12 -17.54 23.45
C SER A 267 -8.77 -17.46 22.07
N ASP A 268 -9.81 -16.65 21.89
CA ASP A 268 -10.48 -16.48 20.60
C ASP A 268 -9.67 -15.68 19.58
N LYS A 269 -8.90 -14.68 20.02
CA LYS A 269 -7.94 -13.99 19.15
C LYS A 269 -6.82 -14.95 18.73
N LEU A 270 -6.28 -15.75 19.65
CA LEU A 270 -5.31 -16.80 19.34
C LEU A 270 -5.87 -17.86 18.38
N ARG A 271 -7.05 -18.42 18.66
CA ARG A 271 -7.75 -19.43 17.83
C ARG A 271 -8.07 -18.90 16.44
N SER A 272 -8.44 -17.63 16.32
CA SER A 272 -8.63 -16.97 15.02
C SER A 272 -7.30 -16.80 14.30
N HIS A 273 -6.24 -16.40 15.01
CA HIS A 273 -4.92 -16.20 14.45
C HIS A 273 -4.31 -17.47 13.86
N THR A 274 -4.29 -18.59 14.62
CA THR A 274 -3.77 -19.89 14.15
C THR A 274 -4.59 -20.50 13.02
N LYS A 275 -5.91 -20.30 13.01
CA LYS A 275 -6.79 -20.76 11.92
C LYS A 275 -6.48 -20.11 10.55
N TYR A 276 -5.74 -19.00 10.52
CA TYR A 276 -5.48 -18.23 9.30
C TYR A 276 -3.99 -18.22 8.87
N GLN A 277 -3.26 -19.32 9.05
CA GLN A 277 -1.88 -19.48 8.54
C GLN A 277 -0.95 -18.37 9.06
N CYS A 278 -0.64 -18.45 10.35
CA CYS A 278 0.17 -17.47 11.10
C CYS A 278 1.60 -17.31 10.59
N GLU A 279 2.13 -18.37 9.98
CA GLU A 279 3.43 -18.48 9.33
C GLU A 279 3.50 -17.76 7.97
N LEU A 280 2.36 -17.38 7.38
CA LEU A 280 2.28 -16.67 6.11
C LEU A 280 1.96 -15.18 6.30
N VAL A 281 2.98 -14.34 6.12
CA VAL A 281 2.86 -12.87 6.12
C VAL A 281 1.87 -12.38 5.05
N ASN A 282 1.83 -13.08 3.91
CA ASN A 282 0.95 -12.83 2.78
C ASN A 282 0.31 -14.16 2.34
N ILE A 283 -1.03 -14.19 2.31
CA ILE A 283 -1.84 -15.29 1.80
C ILE A 283 -2.25 -14.92 0.37
N GLU A 284 -1.71 -15.63 -0.61
CA GLU A 284 -2.12 -15.46 -2.02
C GLU A 284 -3.51 -16.07 -2.27
N SER A 285 -4.31 -15.39 -3.07
CA SER A 285 -5.72 -15.72 -3.30
C SER A 285 -6.10 -15.51 -4.75
N PHE A 286 -6.16 -16.62 -5.49
CA PHE A 286 -6.62 -16.70 -6.86
C PHE A 286 -8.16 -16.88 -6.91
N PRO A 287 -8.82 -16.60 -8.06
CA PRO A 287 -10.15 -17.10 -8.37
C PRO A 287 -10.30 -18.61 -8.09
N ALA A 288 -11.47 -19.03 -7.60
CA ALA A 288 -11.71 -20.45 -7.30
C ALA A 288 -11.99 -21.32 -8.54
N GLN A 289 -12.25 -20.68 -9.69
CA GLN A 289 -12.64 -21.29 -10.97
C GLN A 289 -12.19 -20.38 -12.13
N PRO A 290 -12.09 -20.89 -13.37
CA PRO A 290 -11.72 -20.10 -14.54
C PRO A 290 -12.65 -18.90 -14.70
N THR A 291 -12.08 -17.69 -14.64
CA THR A 291 -12.85 -16.45 -14.64
C THR A 291 -12.30 -15.52 -15.71
N ILE A 292 -13.12 -15.19 -16.72
CA ILE A 292 -12.80 -14.14 -17.71
C ILE A 292 -12.48 -12.85 -16.97
N TYR A 293 -11.33 -12.24 -17.26
CA TYR A 293 -10.93 -10.99 -16.66
C TYR A 293 -11.80 -9.85 -17.17
N GLN A 294 -12.47 -9.16 -16.25
CA GLN A 294 -13.23 -7.95 -16.51
C GLN A 294 -12.86 -6.91 -15.45
N PRO A 295 -12.44 -5.69 -15.85
CA PRO A 295 -12.36 -4.57 -14.93
C PRO A 295 -13.72 -4.34 -14.26
N ALA A 296 -13.71 -3.91 -12.99
CA ALA A 296 -14.94 -3.69 -12.25
C ALA A 296 -15.80 -2.59 -12.93
N PRO A 297 -17.04 -2.88 -13.35
CA PRO A 297 -17.91 -1.90 -14.00
C PRO A 297 -18.28 -0.78 -13.03
N ASN A 298 -18.68 0.38 -13.57
CA ASN A 298 -19.22 1.48 -12.77
C ASN A 298 -20.41 1.00 -11.92
N SER A 299 -20.35 1.21 -10.60
CA SER A 299 -21.37 0.76 -9.65
C SER A 299 -22.76 1.30 -10.00
N ILE A 300 -22.86 2.60 -10.32
CA ILE A 300 -24.12 3.28 -10.63
C ILE A 300 -24.68 2.75 -11.95
N ARG A 301 -23.84 2.64 -12.99
CA ARG A 301 -24.21 2.05 -14.29
C ARG A 301 -24.72 0.60 -14.14
N SER A 302 -24.09 -0.19 -13.28
CA SER A 302 -24.53 -1.56 -12.97
C SER A 302 -25.89 -1.58 -12.26
N MET A 303 -26.19 -0.60 -11.41
CA MET A 303 -27.49 -0.47 -10.73
C MET A 303 -28.58 0.02 -11.67
N LEU A 304 -28.32 1.02 -12.53
CA LEU A 304 -29.24 1.46 -13.59
C LEU A 304 -29.56 0.33 -14.60
N THR A 305 -28.60 -0.57 -14.83
CA THR A 305 -28.81 -1.78 -15.66
C THR A 305 -29.67 -2.84 -14.93
N LYS A 306 -29.58 -2.93 -13.59
CA LYS A 306 -30.35 -3.86 -12.76
C LYS A 306 -31.79 -3.36 -12.50
N TYR A 307 -31.96 -2.06 -12.30
CA TYR A 307 -33.23 -1.39 -12.09
C TYR A 307 -33.39 -0.33 -13.19
N PRO A 308 -34.12 -0.63 -14.29
CA PRO A 308 -34.25 0.29 -15.40
C PRO A 308 -34.94 1.61 -14.99
N ILE A 309 -34.19 2.70 -15.15
CA ILE A 309 -34.55 4.10 -14.91
C ILE A 309 -34.19 4.88 -16.19
N LYS A 310 -34.93 5.94 -16.55
CA LYS A 310 -34.73 6.68 -17.82
C LYS A 310 -34.16 8.09 -17.63
N ASP A 311 -34.25 8.57 -16.41
CA ASP A 311 -34.10 9.95 -15.94
C ASP A 311 -32.74 10.21 -15.26
N ALA A 312 -31.89 9.17 -15.13
CA ALA A 312 -30.56 9.25 -14.53
C ALA A 312 -29.51 8.47 -15.34
N ASP A 313 -28.37 9.11 -15.61
CA ASP A 313 -27.12 8.49 -16.09
C ASP A 313 -26.21 8.09 -14.91
N HIS A 314 -25.00 7.57 -15.18
CA HIS A 314 -24.06 7.09 -14.14
C HIS A 314 -22.93 8.06 -13.74
N TYR A 315 -22.96 9.31 -14.21
CA TYR A 315 -21.94 10.33 -13.93
C TYR A 315 -22.24 11.09 -12.63
N ILE A 316 -21.19 11.46 -11.90
CA ILE A 316 -21.27 12.35 -10.71
C ILE A 316 -20.93 13.76 -11.16
N ASP A 317 -21.91 14.63 -11.36
CA ASP A 317 -21.70 15.85 -12.14
C ASP A 317 -20.83 16.90 -11.44
N HIS A 318 -20.96 17.04 -10.12
CA HIS A 318 -20.28 18.07 -9.35
C HIS A 318 -19.18 17.54 -8.43
N PHE A 319 -18.21 18.41 -8.19
CA PHE A 319 -16.94 18.21 -7.50
C PHE A 319 -16.42 19.56 -6.96
N ILE A 320 -15.50 19.49 -6.01
CA ILE A 320 -14.80 20.63 -5.40
C ILE A 320 -13.35 20.63 -5.89
N VAL A 321 -12.72 21.80 -5.99
CA VAL A 321 -11.27 21.98 -6.18
C VAL A 321 -10.67 22.80 -5.03
N TYR A 322 -9.37 22.60 -4.76
CA TYR A 322 -8.60 23.41 -3.83
C TYR A 322 -7.13 23.57 -4.27
N ASP A 323 -6.47 24.59 -3.74
CA ASP A 323 -5.05 24.87 -3.92
C ASP A 323 -4.48 25.58 -2.68
N PHE A 324 -3.25 25.25 -2.26
CA PHE A 324 -2.63 25.72 -0.99
C PHE A 324 -1.36 26.54 -1.24
N GLU A 325 -1.20 27.62 -0.49
CA GLU A 325 0.06 28.38 -0.44
C GLU A 325 0.69 28.39 0.96
N ALA A 326 2.01 28.61 1.00
CA ALA A 326 2.83 28.43 2.20
C ALA A 326 3.85 29.56 2.47
N ILE A 327 4.00 29.93 3.75
CA ILE A 327 5.14 30.69 4.26
C ILE A 327 6.41 29.84 4.15
N LEU A 328 7.50 30.44 3.68
CA LEU A 328 8.82 29.82 3.52
C LEU A 328 9.77 30.27 4.64
N LYS A 329 9.54 29.77 5.85
CA LYS A 329 10.29 30.12 7.07
C LYS A 329 11.74 29.58 7.00
N PRO A 330 12.80 30.41 7.04
CA PRO A 330 14.18 29.93 6.95
C PRO A 330 14.60 29.05 8.16
N THR A 331 15.47 28.06 7.92
CA THR A 331 15.95 27.13 8.97
C THR A 331 17.45 26.80 8.89
N GLY A 332 17.92 26.08 7.87
CA GLY A 332 19.32 25.64 7.74
C GLY A 332 19.66 24.29 8.39
N VAL A 333 18.66 23.48 8.78
CA VAL A 333 18.85 22.22 9.51
C VAL A 333 19.54 21.15 8.63
N LYS A 334 20.67 20.60 9.11
CA LYS A 334 21.39 19.50 8.43
C LYS A 334 20.74 18.14 8.75
N ASN A 335 20.54 17.32 7.71
CA ASN A 335 19.94 15.99 7.81
C ASN A 335 20.88 14.92 7.21
N GLY A 336 21.78 14.41 8.05
CA GLY A 336 22.94 13.64 7.61
C GLY A 336 23.99 14.52 6.93
N GLU A 337 24.90 13.90 6.18
CA GLU A 337 26.06 14.56 5.58
C GLU A 337 25.68 15.37 4.32
N ASN A 338 24.78 14.83 3.49
CA ASN A 338 24.51 15.28 2.13
C ASN A 338 23.09 15.88 1.94
N THR A 339 22.49 16.46 2.97
CA THR A 339 21.18 17.15 2.86
C THR A 339 21.08 18.27 3.88
N ILE A 340 20.64 19.44 3.44
CA ILE A 340 20.33 20.61 4.27
C ILE A 340 18.89 21.02 3.94
N PHE A 341 18.07 21.23 4.95
CA PHE A 341 16.79 21.90 4.81
C PHE A 341 17.03 23.41 4.87
N THR A 342 16.65 24.14 3.81
CA THR A 342 16.79 25.60 3.78
C THR A 342 15.60 26.28 4.43
N ASN A 343 14.38 25.88 4.05
CA ASN A 343 13.13 26.48 4.50
C ASN A 343 12.20 25.39 5.07
N GLU A 344 11.52 25.71 6.16
CA GLU A 344 10.31 25.06 6.62
C GLU A 344 9.12 25.66 5.85
N HIS A 345 8.18 24.81 5.42
CA HIS A 345 6.98 25.23 4.70
C HIS A 345 5.79 25.16 5.67
N ILE A 346 5.14 26.29 5.93
CA ILE A 346 3.97 26.39 6.82
C ILE A 346 2.77 26.83 5.96
N PRO A 347 1.66 26.08 5.88
CA PRO A 347 0.50 26.49 5.09
C PRO A 347 -0.09 27.79 5.65
N VAL A 348 -0.39 28.75 4.78
CA VAL A 348 -0.86 30.09 5.15
C VAL A 348 -2.17 30.48 4.48
N SER A 349 -2.44 29.96 3.27
CA SER A 349 -3.74 30.12 2.63
C SER A 349 -4.20 28.86 1.91
N VAL A 350 -5.51 28.78 1.70
CA VAL A 350 -6.13 27.81 0.81
C VAL A 350 -7.31 28.45 0.11
N SER A 351 -7.30 28.39 -1.23
CA SER A 351 -8.45 28.71 -2.06
C SER A 351 -9.23 27.43 -2.34
N VAL A 352 -10.55 27.49 -2.16
CA VAL A 352 -11.50 26.40 -2.44
C VAL A 352 -12.57 26.94 -3.39
N ALA A 353 -12.93 26.15 -4.39
CA ALA A 353 -14.01 26.48 -5.33
C ALA A 353 -14.81 25.24 -5.71
N ASP A 354 -16.08 25.40 -6.07
CA ASP A 354 -16.96 24.27 -6.38
C ASP A 354 -17.66 24.39 -7.74
N SER A 355 -17.96 23.26 -8.37
CA SER A 355 -18.47 23.19 -9.74
C SER A 355 -20.00 23.18 -9.87
N LEU A 356 -20.73 23.30 -8.77
CA LEU A 356 -22.19 23.48 -8.67
C LEU A 356 -22.57 24.96 -8.52
N THR A 357 -21.87 25.71 -7.68
CA THR A 357 -22.10 27.16 -7.48
C THR A 357 -21.18 28.04 -8.34
N GLU A 358 -19.97 27.55 -8.66
CA GLU A 358 -18.83 28.32 -9.18
C GLU A 358 -18.39 29.49 -8.27
N GLU A 359 -18.79 29.46 -6.99
CA GLU A 359 -18.21 30.31 -5.93
C GLU A 359 -16.75 29.93 -5.64
N VAL A 360 -15.99 30.91 -5.15
CA VAL A 360 -14.58 30.79 -4.73
C VAL A 360 -14.43 31.41 -3.36
N ARG A 361 -13.73 30.72 -2.45
CA ARG A 361 -13.40 31.23 -1.12
C ARG A 361 -11.95 30.95 -0.77
N CYS A 362 -11.19 32.00 -0.51
CA CYS A 362 -9.82 31.93 0.00
C CYS A 362 -9.85 32.12 1.52
N PHE A 363 -9.18 31.25 2.25
CA PHE A 363 -8.93 31.34 3.68
C PHE A 363 -7.46 31.68 3.90
N VAL A 364 -7.14 32.54 4.87
CA VAL A 364 -5.76 32.97 5.17
C VAL A 364 -5.59 33.10 6.68
N SER A 365 -4.69 32.30 7.27
CA SER A 365 -4.45 32.23 8.72
C SER A 365 -2.99 31.88 9.02
N ASP A 366 -2.54 32.29 10.20
CA ASP A 366 -1.26 31.99 10.83
C ASP A 366 -1.25 30.65 11.60
N ASP A 367 -2.42 30.08 11.90
CA ASP A 367 -2.55 28.73 12.48
C ASP A 367 -2.98 27.72 11.39
N PRO A 368 -2.09 26.78 10.98
CA PRO A 368 -2.41 25.69 10.07
C PRO A 368 -3.66 24.88 10.43
N LYS A 369 -3.99 24.75 11.72
CA LYS A 369 -5.09 23.93 12.22
C LYS A 369 -6.43 24.65 12.08
N GLU A 370 -6.48 25.95 12.35
CA GLU A 370 -7.68 26.75 12.11
C GLU A 370 -7.91 26.96 10.60
N LEU A 371 -6.84 27.17 9.81
CA LEU A 371 -6.92 27.19 8.34
C LEU A 371 -7.59 25.92 7.77
N LEU A 372 -7.22 24.74 8.30
CA LEU A 372 -7.83 23.48 7.90
C LEU A 372 -9.26 23.30 8.42
N LYS A 373 -9.59 23.77 9.62
CA LYS A 373 -10.97 23.74 10.14
C LYS A 373 -11.90 24.56 9.24
N ASP A 374 -11.51 25.79 8.92
CA ASP A 374 -12.28 26.68 8.05
C ASP A 374 -12.49 26.06 6.66
N MET A 375 -11.41 25.55 6.05
CA MET A 375 -11.45 24.82 4.78
C MET A 375 -12.43 23.64 4.83
N PHE A 376 -12.29 22.74 5.82
CA PHE A 376 -13.12 21.54 5.89
C PHE A 376 -14.56 21.81 6.37
N GLN A 377 -14.81 22.92 7.07
CA GLN A 377 -16.16 23.38 7.40
C GLN A 377 -16.88 23.84 6.13
N TYR A 378 -16.26 24.71 5.34
CA TYR A 378 -16.83 25.15 4.05
C TYR A 378 -16.98 24.00 3.05
N ILE A 379 -16.01 23.07 2.99
CA ILE A 379 -16.14 21.86 2.17
C ILE A 379 -17.34 21.00 2.60
N LYS A 380 -17.65 20.86 3.90
CA LYS A 380 -18.84 20.14 4.37
C LYS A 380 -20.14 20.84 3.96
N GLU A 381 -20.20 22.17 4.09
CA GLU A 381 -21.37 22.98 3.68
C GLU A 381 -21.64 22.86 2.17
N VAL A 382 -20.60 22.93 1.34
CA VAL A 382 -20.68 22.75 -0.12
C VAL A 382 -20.98 21.28 -0.47
N ALA A 383 -20.34 20.32 0.20
CA ALA A 383 -20.58 18.90 -0.03
C ALA A 383 -22.04 18.52 0.27
N ALA A 384 -22.67 19.10 1.30
CA ALA A 384 -24.09 18.89 1.57
C ALA A 384 -24.98 19.35 0.41
N LYS A 385 -24.71 20.50 -0.22
CA LYS A 385 -25.41 20.97 -1.43
C LYS A 385 -25.23 19.98 -2.60
N ILE A 386 -24.01 19.50 -2.83
CA ILE A 386 -23.72 18.52 -3.90
C ILE A 386 -24.36 17.16 -3.62
N GLN A 387 -24.37 16.70 -2.37
CA GLN A 387 -25.06 15.48 -1.95
C GLN A 387 -26.58 15.60 -2.15
N GLN A 388 -27.18 16.75 -1.86
CA GLN A 388 -28.60 17.01 -2.11
C GLN A 388 -28.92 16.95 -3.61
N TYR A 389 -28.08 17.56 -4.46
CA TYR A 389 -28.19 17.44 -5.92
C TYR A 389 -28.10 15.97 -6.38
N ASN A 390 -27.09 15.23 -5.91
CA ASN A 390 -26.90 13.83 -6.29
C ASN A 390 -28.07 12.95 -5.82
N VAL A 391 -28.59 13.15 -4.60
CA VAL A 391 -29.74 12.38 -4.10
C VAL A 391 -30.99 12.66 -4.94
N SER A 392 -31.21 13.91 -5.37
CA SER A 392 -32.28 14.27 -6.31
C SER A 392 -32.11 13.56 -7.67
N LYS A 393 -30.91 13.66 -8.29
CA LYS A 393 -30.57 12.97 -9.56
C LYS A 393 -30.82 11.45 -9.50
N TYR A 394 -30.58 10.83 -8.34
CA TYR A 394 -30.72 9.39 -8.16
C TYR A 394 -31.98 8.96 -7.39
N GLU A 395 -32.94 9.87 -7.15
CA GLU A 395 -34.08 9.61 -6.26
C GLU A 395 -34.98 8.47 -6.78
N SER A 396 -35.27 8.46 -8.08
CA SER A 396 -36.06 7.40 -8.73
C SER A 396 -35.43 6.02 -8.57
N LEU A 397 -34.10 5.92 -8.72
CA LEU A 397 -33.32 4.71 -8.49
C LEU A 397 -33.32 4.29 -7.00
N LEU A 398 -33.10 5.23 -6.08
CA LEU A 398 -33.14 4.99 -4.63
C LEU A 398 -34.51 4.45 -4.20
N ARG A 399 -35.60 5.11 -4.60
CA ARG A 399 -36.99 4.66 -4.36
C ARG A 399 -37.27 3.29 -4.99
N LYS A 400 -36.74 3.01 -6.19
CA LYS A 400 -36.91 1.70 -6.86
C LYS A 400 -36.21 0.57 -6.09
N ILE A 401 -35.02 0.82 -5.53
CA ILE A 401 -34.31 -0.15 -4.68
C ILE A 401 -35.10 -0.44 -3.39
N ILE A 402 -35.61 0.60 -2.71
CA ILE A 402 -36.46 0.43 -1.50
C ILE A 402 -37.71 -0.40 -1.83
N ASN A 403 -38.38 -0.13 -2.95
CA ASN A 403 -39.58 -0.87 -3.34
C ASN A 403 -39.30 -2.37 -3.60
N VAL A 404 -38.22 -2.70 -4.32
CA VAL A 404 -37.91 -4.09 -4.70
C VAL A 404 -37.39 -4.92 -3.51
N HIS A 405 -36.54 -4.36 -2.66
CA HIS A 405 -35.87 -5.12 -1.60
C HIS A 405 -36.37 -4.75 -0.19
N GLY A 406 -36.75 -3.50 0.03
CA GLY A 406 -36.86 -2.91 1.37
C GLY A 406 -35.50 -2.47 1.91
N LEU A 407 -35.54 -1.70 2.99
CA LEU A 407 -34.37 -1.31 3.76
C LEU A 407 -34.14 -2.33 4.88
N THR A 408 -33.53 -3.46 4.51
CA THR A 408 -32.97 -4.45 5.44
C THR A 408 -31.57 -4.02 5.87
N ASP A 409 -31.20 -4.27 7.13
CA ASP A 409 -29.90 -3.91 7.74
C ASP A 409 -29.55 -2.40 7.63
N ALA A 410 -30.58 -1.56 7.53
CA ALA A 410 -30.47 -0.10 7.58
C ALA A 410 -30.59 0.37 9.03
N GLU A 411 -29.58 1.09 9.49
CA GLU A 411 -29.55 1.69 10.83
C GLU A 411 -30.07 3.13 10.72
N VAL A 412 -31.28 3.37 11.24
CA VAL A 412 -31.91 4.69 11.32
C VAL A 412 -32.05 5.07 12.81
N PRO A 413 -31.50 6.20 13.26
CA PRO A 413 -31.62 6.62 14.66
C PRO A 413 -33.08 6.71 15.12
N GLY A 414 -33.43 5.96 16.16
CA GLY A 414 -34.79 5.93 16.74
C GLY A 414 -35.71 4.80 16.26
N LEU A 415 -35.28 3.92 15.34
CA LEU A 415 -36.11 2.84 14.79
C LEU A 415 -35.60 1.42 15.12
N ASP A 416 -36.51 0.43 15.03
CA ASP A 416 -36.26 -0.99 15.35
C ASP A 416 -35.14 -1.64 14.51
N LEU A 417 -34.05 -2.02 15.17
CA LEU A 417 -32.97 -2.78 14.55
C LEU A 417 -33.46 -4.16 14.06
N GLY A 418 -33.12 -4.52 12.81
CA GLY A 418 -33.46 -5.81 12.20
C GLY A 418 -34.82 -5.87 11.50
N LYS A 419 -35.64 -4.81 11.58
CA LYS A 419 -36.86 -4.66 10.76
C LYS A 419 -36.49 -4.29 9.32
N THR A 420 -37.32 -4.70 8.35
CA THR A 420 -37.16 -4.31 6.94
C THR A 420 -38.26 -3.33 6.55
N TYR A 421 -37.87 -2.10 6.26
CA TYR A 421 -38.82 -1.01 5.94
C TYR A 421 -39.09 -0.91 4.44
N LYS A 422 -40.27 -0.39 4.09
CA LYS A 422 -40.74 -0.14 2.71
C LYS A 422 -40.87 1.35 2.44
N MET A 423 -41.17 1.68 1.18
CA MET A 423 -41.31 3.08 0.75
C MET A 423 -42.51 3.76 1.42
N ASP A 424 -43.54 3.00 1.80
CA ASP A 424 -44.72 3.52 2.47
C ASP A 424 -44.43 3.93 3.93
N ASP A 425 -43.58 3.18 4.66
CA ASP A 425 -43.06 3.60 5.96
C ASP A 425 -42.31 4.95 5.84
N VAL A 426 -41.41 5.05 4.86
CA VAL A 426 -40.61 6.26 4.60
C VAL A 426 -41.46 7.45 4.17
N ASN A 427 -42.51 7.22 3.36
CA ASN A 427 -43.46 8.27 3.01
C ASN A 427 -44.26 8.72 4.24
N ALA A 428 -44.69 7.79 5.11
CA ALA A 428 -45.40 8.11 6.34
C ALA A 428 -44.54 8.94 7.30
N TRP A 429 -43.27 8.58 7.53
CA TRP A 429 -42.36 9.36 8.37
C TRP A 429 -42.17 10.80 7.87
N ILE A 430 -42.10 10.99 6.55
CA ILE A 430 -42.01 12.34 5.95
C ILE A 430 -43.34 13.10 6.11
N GLN A 431 -44.49 12.44 5.97
CA GLN A 431 -45.82 13.05 6.20
C GLN A 431 -46.08 13.39 7.68
N ASN A 432 -45.56 12.59 8.61
CA ASN A 432 -45.63 12.81 10.05
C ASN A 432 -44.68 13.91 10.55
N GLY A 433 -43.73 14.37 9.71
CA GLY A 433 -42.70 15.34 10.08
C GLY A 433 -41.49 14.76 10.82
N GLU A 434 -41.34 13.43 10.86
CA GLU A 434 -40.17 12.74 11.45
C GLU A 434 -38.89 12.97 10.63
N PHE A 435 -39.05 13.17 9.30
CA PHE A 435 -37.99 13.65 8.40
C PHE A 435 -38.53 14.81 7.54
N ALA A 436 -37.73 15.85 7.36
CA ALA A 436 -38.17 17.05 6.64
C ALA A 436 -38.40 16.81 5.14
N CYS A 437 -37.66 15.87 4.54
CA CYS A 437 -37.80 15.45 3.14
C CYS A 437 -37.05 14.13 2.90
N PHE A 438 -37.12 13.60 1.67
CA PHE A 438 -36.38 12.38 1.29
C PHE A 438 -34.85 12.53 1.40
N PHE A 439 -34.30 13.73 1.23
CA PHE A 439 -32.87 13.98 1.46
C PHE A 439 -32.49 13.94 2.95
N ASP A 440 -33.31 14.49 3.84
CA ASP A 440 -33.11 14.43 5.29
C ASP A 440 -33.21 12.99 5.83
N PHE A 441 -34.14 12.20 5.29
CA PHE A 441 -34.17 10.76 5.50
C PHE A 441 -32.91 10.05 4.96
N HIS A 442 -32.51 10.37 3.73
CA HIS A 442 -31.34 9.77 3.10
C HIS A 442 -30.04 10.09 3.84
N SER A 443 -29.85 11.31 4.35
CA SER A 443 -28.62 11.74 5.02
C SER A 443 -28.40 10.95 6.32
N LYS A 444 -29.44 10.83 7.16
CA LYS A 444 -29.47 10.15 8.46
C LYS A 444 -29.36 8.62 8.40
N LEU A 445 -29.66 8.00 7.24
CA LEU A 445 -29.51 6.55 7.02
C LEU A 445 -28.06 6.07 7.15
N THR A 446 -27.80 5.10 8.02
CA THR A 446 -26.51 4.40 8.13
C THR A 446 -26.63 2.91 7.79
N PHE A 447 -25.50 2.25 7.52
CA PHE A 447 -25.46 0.85 7.07
C PHE A 447 -24.29 0.10 7.67
N GLY A 448 -24.55 -1.12 8.14
CA GLY A 448 -23.54 -2.04 8.65
C GLY A 448 -22.57 -2.58 7.58
N LYS A 449 -21.76 -3.58 7.98
CA LYS A 449 -20.66 -4.12 7.14
C LYS A 449 -21.10 -4.84 5.87
N ILE A 450 -22.38 -5.22 5.76
CA ILE A 450 -22.97 -5.83 4.56
C ILE A 450 -23.69 -4.74 3.76
N ARG A 451 -23.13 -4.33 2.63
CA ARG A 451 -23.71 -3.25 1.81
C ARG A 451 -24.73 -3.78 0.82
N SER A 452 -26.00 -3.49 1.09
CA SER A 452 -27.10 -3.54 0.12
C SER A 452 -26.80 -2.68 -1.12
N ASP A 453 -27.57 -2.83 -2.20
CA ASP A 453 -27.42 -1.95 -3.37
C ASP A 453 -27.70 -0.48 -3.02
N TYR A 454 -28.63 -0.21 -2.09
CA TYR A 454 -28.84 1.13 -1.55
C TYR A 454 -27.58 1.65 -0.84
N GLY A 455 -26.97 0.84 0.03
CA GLY A 455 -25.73 1.22 0.74
C GLY A 455 -24.54 1.45 -0.20
N LYS A 456 -24.47 0.75 -1.34
CA LYS A 456 -23.49 1.03 -2.42
C LYS A 456 -23.79 2.37 -3.09
N LEU A 457 -25.04 2.60 -3.49
CA LEU A 457 -25.46 3.85 -4.14
C LEU A 457 -25.23 5.05 -3.24
N LYS A 458 -25.67 5.00 -1.96
CA LYS A 458 -25.42 6.03 -0.94
C LYS A 458 -23.93 6.38 -0.85
N GLN A 459 -23.02 5.40 -0.82
CA GLN A 459 -21.59 5.72 -0.78
C GLN A 459 -21.14 6.45 -2.07
N CYS A 460 -21.55 5.96 -3.24
CA CYS A 460 -21.13 6.54 -4.52
C CYS A 460 -21.65 7.98 -4.73
N ILE A 461 -22.84 8.32 -4.23
CA ILE A 461 -23.44 9.66 -4.37
C ILE A 461 -23.12 10.58 -3.19
N GLY A 462 -22.76 10.01 -2.04
CA GLY A 462 -22.39 10.71 -0.82
C GLY A 462 -20.94 11.21 -0.81
N GLN A 463 -19.99 10.43 -1.35
CA GLN A 463 -18.57 10.79 -1.38
C GLN A 463 -18.27 11.84 -2.47
N VAL A 464 -18.36 13.12 -2.12
CA VAL A 464 -18.09 14.24 -3.04
C VAL A 464 -16.61 14.24 -3.48
N PRO A 465 -16.30 14.29 -4.79
CA PRO A 465 -14.92 14.39 -5.26
C PRO A 465 -14.31 15.76 -4.94
N VAL A 466 -13.09 15.76 -4.37
CA VAL A 466 -12.34 16.97 -3.99
C VAL A 466 -10.96 16.91 -4.63
N PHE A 467 -10.62 17.82 -5.55
CA PHE A 467 -9.39 17.77 -6.34
C PHE A 467 -8.39 18.86 -6.00
N GLY A 468 -7.12 18.50 -5.95
CA GLY A 468 -6.00 19.46 -6.04
C GLY A 468 -5.00 19.04 -7.12
N PHE A 469 -4.01 19.90 -7.42
CA PHE A 469 -3.00 19.63 -8.45
C PHE A 469 -1.65 19.22 -7.85
N ASN A 470 -1.22 17.97 -8.06
CA ASN A 470 0.03 17.43 -7.49
C ASN A 470 0.05 17.39 -5.94
N SER A 471 -1.11 17.61 -5.31
CA SER A 471 -1.36 17.59 -3.86
C SER A 471 -0.90 16.32 -3.17
N GLY A 472 -0.96 15.17 -3.84
CA GLY A 472 -0.47 13.91 -3.29
C GLY A 472 1.04 13.87 -3.06
N ARG A 473 1.78 14.82 -3.65
CA ARG A 473 3.21 15.05 -3.45
C ARG A 473 3.51 16.29 -2.61
N TYR A 474 2.76 17.39 -2.77
CA TYR A 474 2.98 18.64 -2.03
C TYR A 474 1.90 18.88 -0.97
N ASP A 475 0.72 19.38 -1.33
CA ASP A 475 -0.27 19.97 -0.40
C ASP A 475 -0.68 18.99 0.72
N ILE A 476 -1.02 17.74 0.41
CA ILE A 476 -1.36 16.73 1.43
C ILE A 476 -0.18 16.48 2.38
N ASN A 477 1.06 16.57 1.91
CA ASN A 477 2.26 16.43 2.74
C ASN A 477 2.62 17.70 3.53
N LEU A 478 2.15 18.88 3.09
CA LEU A 478 2.19 20.14 3.83
C LEU A 478 1.22 20.11 5.02
N ILE A 479 -0.01 19.61 4.81
CA ILE A 479 -1.09 19.66 5.82
C ILE A 479 -1.24 18.38 6.66
N LYS A 480 -0.52 17.29 6.34
CA LYS A 480 -0.71 15.94 6.94
C LYS A 480 -0.70 15.90 8.48
N ALA A 481 0.00 16.84 9.12
CA ALA A 481 0.25 16.83 10.56
C ALA A 481 -1.05 16.99 11.36
N ASP A 482 -1.96 17.82 10.84
CA ASP A 482 -3.24 18.17 11.44
C ASP A 482 -4.44 17.66 10.63
N LEU A 483 -4.29 17.46 9.31
CA LEU A 483 -5.34 16.96 8.40
C LEU A 483 -6.17 15.81 8.99
N PHE A 484 -5.50 14.75 9.45
CA PHE A 484 -6.18 13.54 9.94
C PHE A 484 -6.86 13.74 11.31
N ALA A 485 -6.48 14.78 12.05
CA ALA A 485 -7.17 15.21 13.26
C ALA A 485 -8.40 16.08 12.92
N VAL A 486 -8.31 16.97 11.91
CA VAL A 486 -9.42 17.86 11.49
C VAL A 486 -10.54 17.10 10.76
N ILE A 487 -10.22 16.12 9.91
CA ILE A 487 -11.24 15.30 9.21
C ILE A 487 -11.78 14.14 10.06
N GLY A 488 -11.10 13.82 11.16
CA GLY A 488 -11.35 12.68 12.05
C GLY A 488 -10.82 11.35 11.51
N THR A 489 -10.00 10.66 12.32
CA THR A 489 -9.41 9.35 11.96
C THR A 489 -10.46 8.28 11.66
N ASP A 490 -11.53 8.23 12.45
CA ASP A 490 -12.61 7.24 12.30
C ASP A 490 -13.51 7.49 11.07
N ASN A 491 -13.47 8.69 10.49
CA ASN A 491 -14.21 9.04 9.27
C ASN A 491 -13.53 8.44 8.02
N ILE A 492 -12.25 8.02 8.09
CA ILE A 492 -11.45 7.57 6.95
C ILE A 492 -11.90 6.18 6.50
N THR A 493 -12.59 6.10 5.35
CA THR A 493 -13.06 4.83 4.78
C THR A 493 -12.01 4.10 3.96
N SER A 494 -11.09 4.82 3.29
CA SER A 494 -9.91 4.22 2.64
C SER A 494 -8.85 5.25 2.23
N VAL A 495 -7.58 4.81 2.15
CA VAL A 495 -6.47 5.61 1.63
C VAL A 495 -5.66 4.79 0.62
N ILE A 496 -5.27 5.43 -0.49
CA ILE A 496 -4.43 4.87 -1.55
C ILE A 496 -3.19 5.75 -1.67
N LYS A 497 -2.01 5.18 -1.36
CA LYS A 497 -0.72 5.89 -1.28
C LYS A 497 0.39 5.03 -1.90
N ASN A 498 1.06 5.52 -2.96
CA ASN A 498 2.13 4.79 -3.66
C ASN A 498 3.02 5.67 -4.57
N PRO A 499 4.13 6.24 -4.06
CA PRO A 499 4.41 6.57 -2.66
C PRO A 499 3.71 7.86 -2.21
N SER A 500 3.28 8.69 -3.17
CA SER A 500 2.39 9.85 -2.98
C SER A 500 0.96 9.41 -2.72
N TYR A 501 0.15 10.27 -2.11
CA TYR A 501 -1.29 10.03 -2.03
C TYR A 501 -1.92 10.08 -3.42
N MET A 502 -2.88 9.19 -3.67
CA MET A 502 -3.69 9.15 -4.88
C MET A 502 -5.18 9.32 -4.58
N CYS A 503 -5.60 8.87 -3.38
CA CYS A 503 -6.96 9.00 -2.89
C CYS A 503 -6.95 8.97 -1.35
N ILE A 504 -7.68 9.90 -0.71
CA ILE A 504 -8.11 9.81 0.69
C ILE A 504 -9.64 9.92 0.66
N ALA A 505 -10.34 8.88 1.11
CA ALA A 505 -11.80 8.85 1.12
C ALA A 505 -12.32 8.77 2.55
N THR A 506 -13.26 9.65 2.89
CA THR A 506 -13.98 9.66 4.17
C THR A 506 -15.37 9.02 3.98
N SER A 507 -16.36 9.29 4.84
CA SER A 507 -17.76 8.94 4.57
C SER A 507 -18.44 9.87 3.55
N ASP A 508 -18.01 11.13 3.51
CA ASP A 508 -18.65 12.30 2.91
C ASP A 508 -17.89 12.93 1.73
N MET A 509 -16.58 12.68 1.61
CA MET A 509 -15.73 13.20 0.53
C MET A 509 -14.68 12.21 0.05
N LYS A 510 -14.08 12.52 -1.10
CA LYS A 510 -13.02 11.74 -1.75
C LYS A 510 -11.97 12.69 -2.32
N MET A 511 -10.94 12.98 -1.53
CA MET A 511 -9.79 13.79 -1.94
C MET A 511 -8.94 13.03 -2.98
N LEU A 512 -8.65 13.68 -4.10
CA LEU A 512 -8.00 13.14 -5.29
C LEU A 512 -6.96 14.14 -5.82
N ASP A 513 -5.95 13.61 -6.53
CA ASP A 513 -4.89 14.41 -7.16
C ASP A 513 -5.00 14.28 -8.69
N ILE A 514 -5.29 15.38 -9.39
CA ILE A 514 -5.48 15.36 -10.84
C ILE A 514 -4.21 14.97 -11.61
N SER A 515 -3.02 15.13 -10.99
CA SER A 515 -1.75 14.68 -11.59
C SER A 515 -1.67 13.16 -11.76
N SER A 516 -2.54 12.40 -11.06
CA SER A 516 -2.70 10.95 -11.28
C SER A 516 -3.48 10.62 -12.56
N TYR A 517 -4.18 11.60 -13.15
CA TYR A 517 -5.05 11.45 -14.33
C TYR A 517 -4.42 11.97 -15.63
N VAL A 518 -3.16 12.39 -15.60
CA VAL A 518 -2.40 12.96 -16.72
C VAL A 518 -1.00 12.34 -16.83
N PRO A 519 -0.24 12.57 -17.91
CA PRO A 519 1.15 12.11 -18.01
C PRO A 519 2.03 12.63 -16.87
N ALA A 520 2.96 11.80 -16.40
CA ALA A 520 3.85 12.16 -15.30
C ALA A 520 4.77 13.33 -15.69
N GLY A 521 4.74 14.42 -14.91
CA GLY A 521 5.54 15.62 -15.15
C GLY A 521 4.80 16.75 -15.88
N THR A 522 3.53 16.57 -16.26
CA THR A 522 2.67 17.69 -16.68
C THR A 522 2.56 18.72 -15.55
N SER A 523 2.89 19.98 -15.85
CA SER A 523 2.70 21.13 -14.94
C SER A 523 1.27 21.68 -15.03
N TYR A 524 0.83 22.41 -14.02
CA TYR A 524 -0.54 22.96 -14.00
C TYR A 524 -0.83 23.88 -15.19
N ALA A 525 0.07 24.81 -15.51
CA ALA A 525 -0.04 25.66 -16.70
C ALA A 525 -0.15 24.84 -18.01
N LYS A 526 0.52 23.68 -18.12
CA LYS A 526 0.41 22.80 -19.30
C LYS A 526 -0.88 21.96 -19.27
N TYR A 527 -1.39 21.61 -18.11
CA TYR A 527 -2.72 21.00 -17.96
C TYR A 527 -3.80 21.96 -18.45
N LEU A 528 -3.82 23.21 -17.93
CA LEU A 528 -4.76 24.24 -18.37
C LEU A 528 -4.68 24.49 -19.88
N SER A 529 -3.49 24.72 -20.45
CA SER A 529 -3.39 24.99 -21.90
C SER A 529 -3.73 23.80 -22.79
N THR A 530 -3.71 22.57 -22.26
CA THR A 530 -4.15 21.36 -22.99
C THR A 530 -5.68 21.25 -23.06
N TYR A 531 -6.41 21.69 -22.03
CA TYR A 531 -7.87 21.54 -21.95
C TYR A 531 -8.66 22.83 -22.23
N LEU A 532 -8.06 24.01 -22.07
CA LEU A 532 -8.69 25.32 -22.29
C LEU A 532 -8.07 26.09 -23.47
N GLY A 533 -6.92 25.66 -23.97
CA GLY A 533 -6.07 26.43 -24.88
C GLY A 533 -5.25 27.50 -24.15
N GLU A 534 -4.39 28.19 -24.89
CA GLU A 534 -3.61 29.31 -24.34
C GLU A 534 -4.42 30.61 -24.31
N CYS A 535 -3.99 31.55 -23.45
CA CYS A 535 -4.61 32.87 -23.35
C CYS A 535 -4.52 33.62 -24.68
N LYS A 536 -5.67 34.12 -25.15
CA LYS A 536 -5.83 34.83 -26.44
C LYS A 536 -5.95 36.36 -26.28
N CYS A 537 -5.54 36.92 -25.14
CA CYS A 537 -5.44 38.37 -24.99
C CYS A 537 -4.18 38.86 -25.70
N ASP A 538 -4.32 39.82 -26.62
CA ASP A 538 -3.19 40.41 -27.35
C ASP A 538 -2.22 41.12 -26.39
N ASP A 539 -2.76 41.88 -25.44
CA ASP A 539 -2.03 42.39 -24.28
C ASP A 539 -2.00 41.33 -23.16
N LYS A 540 -0.83 40.72 -22.98
CA LYS A 540 -0.57 39.73 -21.91
C LYS A 540 -0.26 40.37 -20.56
N ILE A 541 0.20 41.63 -20.54
CA ILE A 541 0.51 42.37 -19.32
C ILE A 541 -0.81 42.72 -18.62
N ARG A 542 -1.74 43.36 -19.34
CA ARG A 542 -3.07 43.78 -18.85
C ARG A 542 -4.13 42.67 -18.90
N CYS A 543 -3.71 41.42 -19.07
CA CYS A 543 -4.60 40.27 -19.17
C CYS A 543 -5.29 39.94 -17.83
N VAL A 544 -6.62 40.11 -17.79
CA VAL A 544 -7.48 39.80 -16.62
C VAL A 544 -8.43 38.61 -16.84
N CYS A 545 -8.29 37.85 -17.94
CA CYS A 545 -9.25 36.81 -18.34
C CYS A 545 -9.21 35.49 -17.52
N GLY A 546 -8.41 35.43 -16.45
CA GLY A 546 -8.23 34.22 -15.63
C GLY A 546 -7.41 33.08 -16.28
N LEU A 547 -6.92 33.27 -17.50
CA LEU A 547 -6.00 32.33 -18.20
C LEU A 547 -4.57 32.87 -18.35
N GLY A 548 -4.33 34.14 -18.00
CA GLY A 548 -2.99 34.69 -17.84
C GLY A 548 -2.38 34.23 -16.52
N LYS A 549 -1.06 33.98 -16.49
CA LYS A 549 -0.36 33.54 -15.27
C LYS A 549 -0.51 34.60 -14.16
N GLY A 550 -0.76 34.14 -12.94
CA GLY A 550 -0.42 34.90 -11.73
C GLY A 550 1.09 34.89 -11.48
N ILE A 551 1.57 35.80 -10.65
CA ILE A 551 2.98 35.92 -10.24
C ILE A 551 3.00 36.28 -8.75
N PHE A 552 3.80 35.57 -7.95
CA PHE A 552 3.80 35.69 -6.48
C PHE A 552 5.23 35.59 -5.91
N PRO A 553 5.60 36.39 -4.87
CA PRO A 553 6.98 36.50 -4.40
C PRO A 553 7.30 35.45 -3.32
N TYR A 554 7.22 34.17 -3.69
CA TYR A 554 7.34 33.02 -2.78
C TYR A 554 8.47 33.12 -1.73
N GLU A 555 9.68 33.45 -2.16
CA GLU A 555 10.87 33.44 -1.30
C GLU A 555 11.00 34.72 -0.44
N TYR A 556 10.09 35.68 -0.61
CA TYR A 556 9.92 36.86 0.26
C TYR A 556 8.96 36.60 1.44
N ILE A 557 7.96 35.72 1.27
CA ILE A 557 6.94 35.42 2.29
C ILE A 557 7.51 34.49 3.36
N THR A 558 8.30 35.07 4.26
CA THR A 558 9.09 34.36 5.30
C THR A 558 8.43 34.37 6.69
N SER A 559 7.46 35.25 6.93
CA SER A 559 6.55 35.24 8.09
C SER A 559 5.14 35.69 7.67
N PHE A 560 4.16 35.54 8.56
CA PHE A 560 2.79 36.00 8.33
C PHE A 560 2.69 37.52 8.23
N ASP A 561 3.49 38.27 9.01
CA ASP A 561 3.48 39.73 9.07
C ASP A 561 3.78 40.39 7.71
N VAL A 562 4.57 39.71 6.86
CA VAL A 562 4.86 40.15 5.49
C VAL A 562 3.58 40.36 4.69
N LEU A 563 2.54 39.55 4.91
CA LEU A 563 1.26 39.69 4.21
C LEU A 563 0.53 41.01 4.52
N SER A 564 0.86 41.66 5.64
CA SER A 564 0.26 42.94 6.06
C SER A 564 0.96 44.17 5.44
N GLN A 565 2.04 44.00 4.67
CA GLN A 565 2.75 45.13 4.05
C GLN A 565 1.90 45.79 2.96
N PRO A 566 1.79 47.14 2.91
CA PRO A 566 0.85 47.85 2.05
C PRO A 566 1.40 48.27 0.67
N GLU A 567 2.63 47.88 0.34
CA GLU A 567 3.32 48.28 -0.90
C GLU A 567 3.55 47.07 -1.82
N VAL A 568 3.68 47.34 -3.13
CA VAL A 568 4.07 46.33 -4.12
C VAL A 568 5.47 45.82 -3.76
N PRO A 569 5.69 44.50 -3.61
CA PRO A 569 7.01 43.95 -3.31
C PRO A 569 8.04 44.37 -4.37
N PRO A 570 9.30 44.68 -4.00
CA PRO A 570 10.31 45.11 -4.95
C PRO A 570 10.63 43.99 -5.96
N LYS A 571 11.08 44.33 -7.18
CA LYS A 571 11.32 43.37 -8.27
C LYS A 571 12.11 42.11 -7.85
N SER A 572 13.16 42.27 -7.04
CA SER A 572 13.98 41.17 -6.53
C SER A 572 13.27 40.21 -5.55
N ALA A 573 12.12 40.57 -5.00
CA ALA A 573 11.31 39.69 -4.15
C ALA A 573 10.65 38.54 -4.94
N PHE A 574 10.57 38.65 -6.27
CA PHE A 574 9.99 37.65 -7.17
C PHE A 574 11.02 36.69 -7.78
N ASP A 575 12.31 36.88 -7.49
CA ASP A 575 13.37 35.96 -7.88
C ASP A 575 13.26 34.65 -7.08
N SER A 576 13.73 33.54 -7.66
CA SER A 576 13.66 32.22 -7.02
C SER A 576 15.02 31.49 -7.06
N ALA A 577 15.60 31.27 -5.88
CA ALA A 577 16.76 30.41 -5.68
C ALA A 577 16.42 28.91 -5.77
N LEU A 578 15.15 28.52 -5.64
CA LEU A 578 14.67 27.16 -5.93
C LEU A 578 14.68 26.86 -7.43
N ARG A 579 14.24 27.80 -8.27
CA ARG A 579 14.20 27.65 -9.74
C ARG A 579 15.46 28.15 -10.44
N SER A 580 16.28 28.96 -9.77
CA SER A 580 17.44 29.68 -10.31
C SER A 580 17.05 30.64 -11.46
N THR A 581 16.04 31.47 -11.20
CA THR A 581 15.45 32.41 -12.17
C THR A 581 15.08 33.74 -11.52
N SER A 582 15.32 34.86 -12.22
CA SER A 582 14.83 36.20 -11.85
C SER A 582 13.59 36.59 -12.66
N ILE A 583 12.81 37.56 -12.16
CA ILE A 583 11.60 38.07 -12.86
C ILE A 583 11.96 39.00 -14.04
N SER A 584 11.21 38.93 -15.14
CA SER A 584 11.35 39.85 -16.28
C SER A 584 10.74 41.23 -15.99
N ASP A 585 11.09 42.25 -16.79
CA ASP A 585 10.48 43.58 -16.66
C ASP A 585 9.01 43.60 -17.07
N GLU A 586 8.62 42.86 -18.11
CA GLU A 586 7.21 42.70 -18.53
C GLU A 586 6.36 42.02 -17.45
N ASP A 587 6.90 40.97 -16.82
CA ASP A 587 6.26 40.26 -15.71
C ASP A 587 6.10 41.17 -14.48
N TYR A 588 7.08 42.02 -14.17
CA TYR A 588 6.99 42.95 -13.04
C TYR A 588 5.97 44.08 -13.31
N VAL A 589 5.95 44.65 -14.51
CA VAL A 589 4.90 45.62 -14.92
C VAL A 589 3.50 44.99 -14.86
N ARG A 590 3.37 43.68 -15.14
CA ARG A 590 2.12 42.94 -14.94
C ARG A 590 1.71 42.86 -13.46
N VAL A 591 2.65 42.66 -12.53
CA VAL A 591 2.36 42.70 -11.07
C VAL A 591 1.85 44.08 -10.67
N GLN A 592 2.52 45.15 -11.11
CA GLN A 592 2.12 46.53 -10.82
C GLN A 592 0.70 46.83 -11.34
N PHE A 593 0.41 46.47 -12.60
CA PHE A 593 -0.93 46.60 -13.18
C PHE A 593 -2.00 45.83 -12.39
N VAL A 594 -1.71 44.59 -11.96
CA VAL A 594 -2.66 43.79 -11.17
C VAL A 594 -2.94 44.44 -9.82
N TRP A 595 -1.92 44.96 -9.13
CA TRP A 595 -2.07 45.62 -7.85
C TRP A 595 -2.98 46.85 -7.94
N GLU A 596 -2.72 47.71 -8.93
CA GLU A 596 -3.54 48.91 -9.21
C GLU A 596 -4.97 48.54 -9.66
N HIS A 597 -5.11 47.61 -10.60
CA HIS A 597 -6.41 47.27 -11.21
C HIS A 597 -7.41 46.66 -10.21
N TYR A 598 -6.93 45.84 -9.27
CA TYR A 598 -7.77 45.26 -8.22
C TYR A 598 -7.80 46.09 -6.93
N GLY A 599 -7.12 47.24 -6.89
CA GLY A 599 -7.13 48.15 -5.73
C GLY A 599 -6.54 47.51 -4.46
N MET A 600 -5.48 46.71 -4.62
CA MET A 600 -4.86 45.96 -3.53
C MET A 600 -4.28 46.90 -2.45
N LYS A 601 -4.48 46.55 -1.18
CA LYS A 601 -4.06 47.33 -0.01
C LYS A 601 -2.93 46.66 0.77
N SER A 602 -2.64 45.40 0.44
CA SER A 602 -1.71 44.55 1.17
C SER A 602 -1.23 43.38 0.32
N ILE A 603 -0.07 42.80 0.67
CA ILE A 603 0.43 41.55 0.05
C ILE A 603 -0.59 40.40 0.25
N LYS A 604 -1.40 40.42 1.31
CA LYS A 604 -2.52 39.49 1.52
C LYS A 604 -3.57 39.54 0.39
N ASP A 605 -3.86 40.72 -0.16
CA ASP A 605 -4.81 40.85 -1.28
C ASP A 605 -4.23 40.22 -2.56
N LEU A 606 -2.92 40.38 -2.79
CA LEU A 606 -2.19 39.74 -3.89
C LEU A 606 -2.15 38.21 -3.73
N LEU A 607 -1.97 37.69 -2.51
CA LEU A 607 -2.04 36.26 -2.20
C LEU A 607 -3.43 35.69 -2.50
N ILE A 608 -4.49 36.34 -2.02
CA ILE A 608 -5.88 35.93 -2.25
C ILE A 608 -6.20 35.92 -3.75
N TRP A 609 -5.78 36.95 -4.49
CA TRP A 609 -5.94 36.99 -5.94
C TRP A 609 -5.17 35.85 -6.64
N TYR A 610 -3.92 35.62 -6.24
CA TYR A 610 -3.06 34.59 -6.82
C TYR A 610 -3.64 33.18 -6.61
N ASN A 611 -3.91 32.79 -5.36
CA ASN A 611 -4.39 31.46 -5.00
C ASN A 611 -5.80 31.18 -5.58
N ASN A 612 -6.62 32.22 -5.79
CA ASN A 612 -7.89 32.12 -6.52
C ASN A 612 -7.73 31.85 -8.03
N LEU A 613 -6.66 32.34 -8.68
CA LEU A 613 -6.39 32.05 -10.09
C LEU A 613 -6.06 30.57 -10.32
N ASP A 614 -5.52 29.86 -9.33
CA ASP A 614 -5.18 28.45 -9.49
C ASP A 614 -6.38 27.51 -9.27
N VAL A 615 -7.55 27.98 -8.77
CA VAL A 615 -8.80 27.17 -8.66
C VAL A 615 -9.87 27.45 -9.72
N VAL A 616 -10.08 28.69 -10.18
CA VAL A 616 -11.16 29.03 -11.14
C VAL A 616 -11.04 28.32 -12.51
N PRO A 617 -9.90 28.39 -13.23
CA PRO A 617 -9.73 27.66 -14.49
C PRO A 617 -9.63 26.14 -14.26
N PHE A 618 -9.30 25.69 -13.05
CA PHE A 618 -9.20 24.27 -12.71
C PHE A 618 -10.54 23.54 -12.92
N ILE A 619 -11.64 24.14 -12.44
CA ILE A 619 -13.00 23.60 -12.63
C ILE A 619 -13.30 23.42 -14.12
N LYS A 620 -12.94 24.41 -14.94
CA LYS A 620 -13.19 24.40 -16.40
C LYS A 620 -12.34 23.33 -17.09
N ALA A 621 -11.08 23.18 -16.69
CA ALA A 621 -10.18 22.14 -17.21
C ALA A 621 -10.63 20.72 -16.83
N ILE A 622 -11.08 20.50 -15.59
CA ILE A 622 -11.67 19.21 -15.16
C ILE A 622 -12.96 18.93 -15.94
N LYS A 623 -13.87 19.91 -16.08
CA LYS A 623 -15.09 19.76 -16.89
C LYS A 623 -14.74 19.32 -18.32
N ALA A 624 -13.79 19.98 -18.98
CA ALA A 624 -13.31 19.61 -20.32
C ALA A 624 -12.62 18.22 -20.38
N GLN A 625 -11.81 17.85 -19.38
CA GLN A 625 -11.17 16.53 -19.31
C GLN A 625 -12.19 15.39 -19.16
N ARG A 626 -13.30 15.60 -18.46
CA ARG A 626 -14.36 14.59 -18.31
C ARG A 626 -15.08 14.26 -19.61
N GLU A 627 -15.30 15.26 -20.47
CA GLU A 627 -15.93 15.06 -21.78
C GLU A 627 -15.04 14.23 -22.75
N LEU A 628 -13.77 13.98 -22.42
CA LEU A 628 -12.95 12.97 -23.09
C LEU A 628 -13.30 11.56 -22.62
N PHE A 629 -13.46 11.33 -21.31
CA PHE A 629 -13.77 10.02 -20.75
C PHE A 629 -15.22 9.58 -20.94
N LYS A 630 -16.18 10.51 -20.97
CA LYS A 630 -17.58 10.23 -21.32
C LYS A 630 -17.78 9.61 -22.71
N ARG A 631 -16.86 9.85 -23.66
CA ARG A 631 -16.86 9.20 -24.99
C ARG A 631 -16.64 7.68 -24.92
N PHE A 632 -15.99 7.22 -23.86
CA PHE A 632 -15.82 5.80 -23.54
C PHE A 632 -16.85 5.34 -22.49
N GLU A 633 -17.90 6.12 -22.21
CA GLU A 633 -18.90 5.85 -21.18
C GLU A 633 -18.33 5.71 -19.75
N LEU A 634 -17.16 6.30 -19.46
CA LEU A 634 -16.50 6.22 -18.14
C LEU A 634 -16.66 7.51 -17.34
N ASP A 635 -16.99 7.40 -16.05
CA ASP A 635 -16.98 8.55 -15.15
C ASP A 635 -15.61 8.67 -14.45
N MET A 636 -14.89 9.77 -14.72
CA MET A 636 -13.52 9.98 -14.23
C MET A 636 -13.40 9.89 -12.69
N PHE A 637 -14.46 10.20 -11.94
CA PHE A 637 -14.43 10.28 -10.49
C PHE A 637 -14.70 8.92 -9.81
N THR A 638 -15.59 8.12 -10.38
CA THR A 638 -16.06 6.85 -9.81
C THR A 638 -15.43 5.62 -10.47
N ASP A 639 -15.06 5.67 -11.75
CA ASP A 639 -14.46 4.52 -12.44
C ASP A 639 -12.97 4.31 -12.14
N GLY A 640 -12.24 5.33 -11.72
CA GLY A 640 -10.80 5.25 -11.44
C GLY A 640 -10.27 6.28 -10.44
N VAL A 641 -9.00 6.09 -10.04
CA VAL A 641 -8.19 7.05 -9.24
C VAL A 641 -6.87 7.42 -9.93
N SER A 642 -6.72 7.05 -11.21
CA SER A 642 -5.56 7.37 -12.04
C SER A 642 -5.82 7.01 -13.51
N LEU A 643 -5.07 7.64 -14.42
CA LEU A 643 -5.13 7.40 -15.86
C LEU A 643 -4.94 5.92 -16.24
N PRO A 644 -3.92 5.17 -15.74
CA PRO A 644 -3.78 3.75 -16.08
C PRO A 644 -4.97 2.88 -15.68
N GLY A 645 -5.70 3.25 -14.62
CA GLY A 645 -6.93 2.56 -14.20
C GLY A 645 -8.13 2.85 -15.10
N LEU A 646 -8.19 4.03 -15.71
CA LEU A 646 -9.20 4.37 -16.72
C LEU A 646 -8.85 3.73 -18.08
N SER A 647 -7.59 3.80 -18.50
CA SER A 647 -7.10 3.16 -19.73
C SER A 647 -7.29 1.64 -19.73
N GLU A 648 -7.12 0.97 -18.58
CA GLU A 648 -7.48 -0.45 -18.40
C GLU A 648 -8.95 -0.71 -18.76
N LYS A 649 -9.88 0.13 -18.27
CA LYS A 649 -11.31 -0.03 -18.57
C LYS A 649 -11.63 0.17 -20.06
N VAL A 650 -11.09 1.24 -20.67
CA VAL A 650 -11.30 1.51 -22.11
C VAL A 650 -10.86 0.32 -22.96
N MET A 651 -9.66 -0.23 -22.71
CA MET A 651 -9.14 -1.37 -23.48
C MET A 651 -10.08 -2.58 -23.41
N TYR A 652 -10.45 -3.04 -22.21
CA TYR A 652 -11.31 -4.22 -22.07
C TYR A 652 -12.74 -3.98 -22.58
N GLN A 653 -13.27 -2.76 -22.47
CA GLN A 653 -14.57 -2.40 -23.03
C GLN A 653 -14.60 -2.59 -24.55
N THR A 654 -13.54 -2.20 -25.27
CA THR A 654 -13.38 -2.51 -26.70
C THR A 654 -13.37 -4.02 -26.97
N CYS A 655 -12.70 -4.84 -26.13
CA CYS A 655 -12.71 -6.30 -26.26
C CYS A 655 -14.12 -6.90 -26.12
N PHE A 656 -14.94 -6.42 -25.18
CA PHE A 656 -16.30 -6.93 -24.96
C PHE A 656 -17.35 -6.35 -25.91
N ASN A 657 -17.08 -5.21 -26.55
CA ASN A 657 -17.93 -4.67 -27.62
C ASN A 657 -17.74 -5.43 -28.95
N ASN A 658 -16.52 -5.92 -29.23
CA ASN A 658 -16.15 -6.56 -30.49
C ASN A 658 -16.30 -8.11 -30.48
N LEU A 659 -17.24 -8.65 -29.70
CA LEU A 659 -17.50 -10.09 -29.60
C LEU A 659 -18.12 -10.65 -30.89
N GLN A 660 -17.47 -11.66 -31.48
CA GLN A 660 -18.01 -12.37 -32.63
C GLN A 660 -19.29 -13.12 -32.27
N GLN A 661 -20.28 -13.07 -33.16
CA GLN A 661 -21.53 -13.81 -33.02
C GLN A 661 -21.37 -15.21 -33.62
N PRO A 662 -21.98 -16.26 -33.04
CA PRO A 662 -22.05 -17.57 -33.69
C PRO A 662 -22.81 -17.50 -35.03
N SER A 663 -22.54 -18.45 -35.94
CA SER A 663 -23.28 -18.57 -37.20
C SER A 663 -24.79 -18.70 -36.96
N LYS A 664 -25.57 -18.23 -37.95
CA LYS A 664 -27.04 -18.29 -37.99
C LYS A 664 -27.54 -18.90 -39.32
N GLU A 665 -26.66 -19.62 -40.00
CA GLU A 665 -27.03 -20.50 -41.12
C GLU A 665 -27.98 -21.59 -40.62
N PRO A 666 -29.06 -21.93 -41.34
CA PRO A 666 -29.98 -22.99 -40.93
C PRO A 666 -29.28 -24.33 -40.69
N ALA A 667 -29.85 -25.18 -39.83
CA ALA A 667 -29.54 -26.61 -39.87
C ALA A 667 -30.43 -27.33 -40.91
N GLU A 668 -30.13 -28.61 -41.16
CA GLU A 668 -31.04 -29.50 -41.89
C GLU A 668 -32.39 -29.62 -41.15
N ALA A 669 -33.48 -29.77 -41.92
CA ALA A 669 -34.82 -29.86 -41.37
C ALA A 669 -35.11 -31.25 -40.76
N PHE A 670 -35.78 -31.29 -39.61
CA PHE A 670 -36.18 -32.53 -38.93
C PHE A 670 -37.41 -32.31 -38.04
N ASP A 671 -38.19 -33.37 -37.82
CA ASP A 671 -39.33 -33.38 -36.88
C ASP A 671 -38.88 -33.46 -35.42
N PHE A 672 -39.58 -32.74 -34.53
CA PHE A 672 -39.30 -32.80 -33.10
C PHE A 672 -39.60 -34.21 -32.52
N PRO A 673 -38.71 -34.83 -31.72
CA PRO A 673 -38.92 -36.20 -31.26
C PRO A 673 -40.18 -36.38 -30.39
N ALA A 674 -41.15 -37.16 -30.89
CA ALA A 674 -42.37 -37.54 -30.17
C ALA A 674 -42.09 -38.14 -28.77
N SER A 675 -41.00 -38.91 -28.66
CA SER A 675 -40.54 -39.52 -27.40
C SER A 675 -40.15 -38.51 -26.30
N ARG A 676 -39.85 -37.25 -26.66
CA ARG A 676 -39.53 -36.19 -25.68
C ARG A 676 -40.77 -35.45 -25.17
N LEU A 677 -41.84 -35.38 -25.97
CA LEU A 677 -43.07 -34.70 -25.59
C LEU A 677 -43.76 -35.36 -24.39
N SER A 678 -43.78 -36.70 -24.33
CA SER A 678 -44.35 -37.46 -23.21
C SER A 678 -43.66 -37.12 -21.88
N GLY A 679 -42.32 -37.15 -21.84
CA GLY A 679 -41.54 -36.79 -20.66
C GLY A 679 -41.69 -35.33 -20.24
N TYR A 680 -41.96 -34.41 -21.18
CA TYR A 680 -42.27 -33.03 -20.83
C TYR A 680 -43.65 -32.87 -20.19
N LYS A 681 -44.66 -33.62 -20.65
CA LYS A 681 -46.01 -33.62 -20.05
C LYS A 681 -45.97 -34.10 -18.59
N THR A 682 -45.21 -35.16 -18.31
CA THR A 682 -44.93 -35.62 -16.94
C THR A 682 -44.22 -34.55 -16.10
N GLN A 683 -43.14 -33.95 -16.60
CA GLN A 683 -42.38 -32.90 -15.89
C GLN A 683 -43.16 -31.63 -15.51
N ASP A 684 -44.25 -31.33 -16.21
CA ASP A 684 -45.09 -30.17 -15.89
C ASP A 684 -46.27 -30.59 -14.99
N ALA A 685 -46.85 -31.78 -15.18
CA ALA A 685 -47.84 -32.35 -14.24
C ALA A 685 -47.26 -32.60 -12.83
N ASP A 686 -46.07 -33.21 -12.72
CA ASP A 686 -45.37 -33.49 -11.45
C ASP A 686 -45.04 -32.22 -10.64
N ALA A 687 -45.13 -31.05 -11.27
CA ALA A 687 -44.75 -29.76 -10.71
C ALA A 687 -45.93 -28.76 -10.63
N ASP A 688 -47.16 -29.23 -10.83
CA ASP A 688 -48.40 -28.44 -10.87
C ASP A 688 -48.32 -27.25 -11.85
N ARG A 689 -48.02 -27.57 -13.13
CA ARG A 689 -47.89 -26.58 -14.21
C ARG A 689 -48.70 -26.98 -15.45
N GLU A 690 -49.32 -25.97 -16.06
CA GLU A 690 -50.08 -26.11 -17.31
C GLU A 690 -49.21 -26.61 -18.47
N PHE A 691 -49.76 -27.50 -19.30
CA PHE A 691 -49.11 -28.06 -20.48
C PHE A 691 -50.07 -28.07 -21.66
N ASN A 692 -49.72 -27.37 -22.74
CA ASN A 692 -50.57 -27.20 -23.93
C ASN A 692 -49.77 -27.28 -25.26
N MET A 693 -48.76 -28.16 -25.32
CA MET A 693 -47.90 -28.32 -26.51
C MET A 693 -48.27 -29.52 -27.38
N THR A 694 -48.32 -29.28 -28.70
CA THR A 694 -48.43 -30.29 -29.76
C THR A 694 -47.07 -30.49 -30.45
N LEU A 695 -46.92 -31.57 -31.23
CA LEU A 695 -45.71 -31.76 -32.05
C LEU A 695 -45.63 -30.74 -33.19
N GLU A 696 -46.78 -30.46 -33.83
CA GLU A 696 -46.95 -29.42 -34.84
C GLU A 696 -46.37 -28.08 -34.38
N HIS A 697 -46.72 -27.61 -33.17
CA HIS A 697 -46.17 -26.36 -32.63
C HIS A 697 -44.65 -26.44 -32.36
N LEU A 698 -44.12 -27.59 -31.93
CA LEU A 698 -42.66 -27.74 -31.74
C LEU A 698 -41.90 -27.78 -33.08
N ASN A 699 -42.51 -28.29 -34.15
CA ASN A 699 -41.99 -28.19 -35.52
C ASN A 699 -42.04 -26.75 -36.04
N ASP A 700 -43.17 -26.05 -35.84
CA ASP A 700 -43.33 -24.63 -36.18
C ASP A 700 -42.24 -23.77 -35.51
N LEU A 701 -41.94 -24.05 -34.23
CA LEU A 701 -40.86 -23.37 -33.50
C LEU A 701 -39.47 -23.78 -33.97
N LEU A 702 -39.26 -25.01 -34.47
CA LEU A 702 -38.01 -25.42 -35.11
C LEU A 702 -37.77 -24.64 -36.40
N GLU A 703 -38.75 -24.58 -37.31
CA GLU A 703 -38.66 -23.85 -38.57
C GLU A 703 -38.47 -22.35 -38.35
N ARG A 704 -39.29 -21.73 -37.48
CA ARG A 704 -39.14 -20.30 -37.08
C ARG A 704 -37.77 -20.00 -36.46
N GLN A 705 -37.13 -20.98 -35.82
CA GLN A 705 -35.76 -20.87 -35.30
C GLN A 705 -34.67 -21.34 -36.30
N LYS A 706 -35.00 -21.67 -37.54
CA LYS A 706 -34.09 -22.19 -38.57
C LYS A 706 -33.34 -23.47 -38.13
N TYR A 707 -33.99 -24.29 -37.32
CA TYR A 707 -33.41 -25.49 -36.71
C TYR A 707 -32.18 -25.20 -35.82
N LEU A 708 -32.10 -23.99 -35.25
CA LEU A 708 -31.00 -23.57 -34.36
C LEU A 708 -31.39 -23.50 -32.89
N CYS A 709 -30.42 -23.79 -32.02
CA CYS A 709 -30.55 -23.59 -30.58
C CYS A 709 -30.76 -22.09 -30.26
N GLY A 710 -31.94 -21.70 -29.78
CA GLY A 710 -32.26 -20.32 -29.43
C GLY A 710 -31.44 -19.72 -28.28
N LEU A 711 -30.51 -20.46 -27.66
CA LEU A 711 -29.63 -20.01 -26.57
C LEU A 711 -28.15 -19.88 -26.97
N CYS A 712 -27.67 -20.61 -27.99
CA CYS A 712 -26.26 -20.58 -28.43
C CYS A 712 -26.06 -20.66 -29.95
N TYR A 713 -27.15 -20.67 -30.74
CA TYR A 713 -27.21 -20.80 -32.19
C TYR A 713 -26.53 -22.04 -32.81
N LYS A 714 -26.04 -23.01 -32.01
CA LYS A 714 -25.63 -24.31 -32.54
C LYS A 714 -26.80 -24.96 -33.31
N GLN A 715 -26.50 -25.44 -34.51
CA GLN A 715 -27.39 -26.29 -35.31
C GLN A 715 -27.91 -27.48 -34.48
N LEU A 716 -29.20 -27.79 -34.66
CA LEU A 716 -29.88 -28.88 -33.99
C LEU A 716 -30.05 -30.08 -34.92
N THR A 717 -30.36 -31.20 -34.28
CA THR A 717 -30.79 -32.47 -34.84
C THR A 717 -31.89 -33.02 -33.93
N ALA A 718 -32.62 -34.06 -34.36
CA ALA A 718 -33.60 -34.75 -33.53
C ALA A 718 -33.02 -35.11 -32.13
N ASP A 719 -31.83 -35.70 -32.08
CA ASP A 719 -31.17 -36.07 -30.82
C ASP A 719 -30.74 -34.89 -29.95
N THR A 720 -30.48 -33.72 -30.52
CA THR A 720 -29.96 -32.57 -29.78
C THR A 720 -31.03 -31.54 -29.40
N ALA A 721 -32.19 -31.52 -30.05
CA ALA A 721 -33.27 -30.55 -29.81
C ALA A 721 -34.04 -30.76 -28.49
N SER A 722 -34.44 -29.67 -27.83
CA SER A 722 -35.15 -29.68 -26.55
C SER A 722 -36.03 -28.44 -26.37
N ALA A 723 -37.27 -28.61 -25.90
CA ALA A 723 -38.18 -27.53 -25.54
C ALA A 723 -37.88 -27.02 -24.12
N ASP A 724 -37.29 -25.82 -24.02
CA ASP A 724 -36.91 -25.16 -22.76
C ASP A 724 -37.88 -24.03 -22.39
N ARG A 725 -38.20 -23.88 -21.10
CA ARG A 725 -39.19 -22.92 -20.59
C ARG A 725 -38.54 -21.56 -20.35
N ILE A 726 -38.97 -20.52 -21.07
CA ILE A 726 -38.51 -19.13 -20.91
C ILE A 726 -38.64 -18.68 -19.45
N ASN A 727 -39.70 -19.11 -18.76
CA ASN A 727 -39.91 -18.89 -17.33
C ASN A 727 -40.18 -20.24 -16.62
N ASN A 728 -39.28 -20.67 -15.73
CA ASN A 728 -39.38 -21.95 -15.02
C ASN A 728 -40.60 -22.06 -14.07
N LYS A 729 -41.26 -20.94 -13.74
CA LYS A 729 -42.51 -20.91 -12.97
C LYS A 729 -43.75 -21.25 -13.81
N LEU A 730 -43.68 -21.09 -15.13
CA LEU A 730 -44.74 -21.50 -16.06
C LEU A 730 -44.42 -22.89 -16.58
N GLY A 731 -45.45 -23.63 -16.98
CA GLY A 731 -45.27 -24.88 -17.72
C GLY A 731 -45.05 -24.61 -19.20
N ARG A 732 -45.17 -25.66 -20.01
CA ARG A 732 -45.00 -25.60 -21.46
C ARG A 732 -46.31 -25.24 -22.15
N ILE A 733 -46.50 -23.94 -22.34
CA ILE A 733 -47.64 -23.30 -23.02
C ILE A 733 -47.13 -22.36 -24.12
N ASP A 734 -48.02 -21.82 -24.95
CA ASP A 734 -47.62 -20.88 -26.00
C ASP A 734 -46.98 -19.61 -25.42
N GLY A 735 -46.06 -19.00 -26.17
CA GLY A 735 -45.24 -17.86 -25.75
C GLY A 735 -44.26 -18.13 -24.59
N SER A 736 -44.32 -19.29 -23.92
CA SER A 736 -43.48 -19.61 -22.75
C SER A 736 -42.26 -20.49 -23.05
N ILE A 737 -42.04 -20.88 -24.31
CA ILE A 737 -41.06 -21.89 -24.73
C ILE A 737 -40.06 -21.35 -25.76
N LEU A 738 -38.86 -21.92 -25.74
CA LEU A 738 -37.81 -21.73 -26.74
C LEU A 738 -37.20 -23.10 -27.09
N ILE A 739 -36.97 -23.38 -28.38
CA ILE A 739 -36.20 -24.57 -28.76
C ILE A 739 -34.72 -24.33 -28.48
N SER A 740 -34.08 -25.28 -27.81
CA SER A 740 -32.68 -25.21 -27.38
C SER A 740 -31.99 -26.56 -27.64
N CYS A 741 -30.66 -26.61 -27.52
CA CYS A 741 -29.98 -27.90 -27.43
C CYS A 741 -30.04 -28.42 -25.98
N VAL A 742 -30.09 -29.75 -25.81
CA VAL A 742 -30.16 -30.40 -24.48
C VAL A 742 -29.11 -29.86 -23.50
N GLY A 743 -27.87 -29.67 -23.95
CA GLY A 743 -26.78 -29.12 -23.12
C GLY A 743 -27.02 -27.68 -22.64
N CYS A 744 -27.73 -26.86 -23.41
CA CYS A 744 -28.11 -25.50 -23.00
C CYS A 744 -29.26 -25.51 -21.98
N ASN A 745 -30.28 -26.35 -22.19
CA ASN A 745 -31.39 -26.54 -21.23
C ASN A 745 -30.84 -26.95 -19.84
N VAL A 746 -30.04 -28.03 -19.79
CA VAL A 746 -29.42 -28.54 -18.55
C VAL A 746 -28.51 -27.50 -17.89
N ALA A 747 -27.71 -26.77 -18.67
CA ALA A 747 -26.76 -25.79 -18.13
C ALA A 747 -27.39 -24.46 -17.70
N ARG A 748 -28.56 -24.07 -18.23
CA ARG A 748 -29.21 -22.79 -17.90
C ARG A 748 -29.78 -22.76 -16.48
N LYS A 749 -30.35 -23.87 -16.01
CA LYS A 749 -30.99 -23.96 -14.68
C LYS A 749 -31.98 -22.80 -14.48
N ASN A 750 -31.74 -21.93 -13.50
CA ASN A 750 -32.57 -20.75 -13.19
C ASN A 750 -32.01 -19.42 -13.75
N MET A 751 -31.02 -19.46 -14.64
CA MET A 751 -30.50 -18.24 -15.27
C MET A 751 -31.51 -17.62 -16.25
N SER A 752 -31.57 -16.29 -16.26
CA SER A 752 -32.38 -15.55 -17.24
C SER A 752 -31.88 -15.78 -18.66
N LEU A 753 -32.81 -15.83 -19.62
CA LEU A 753 -32.53 -16.11 -21.03
C LEU A 753 -31.51 -15.11 -21.62
N LYS A 754 -31.59 -13.81 -21.27
CA LYS A 754 -30.60 -12.79 -21.66
C LYS A 754 -29.22 -13.06 -21.04
N GLY A 755 -29.16 -13.36 -19.75
CA GLY A 755 -27.90 -13.64 -19.04
C GLY A 755 -27.21 -14.91 -19.54
N PHE A 756 -27.99 -15.95 -19.85
CA PHE A 756 -27.46 -17.21 -20.38
C PHE A 756 -27.02 -17.09 -21.85
N ARG A 757 -27.76 -16.37 -22.71
CA ARG A 757 -27.29 -16.02 -24.07
C ARG A 757 -25.97 -15.25 -24.03
N HIS A 758 -25.83 -14.27 -23.13
CA HIS A 758 -24.57 -13.55 -22.97
C HIS A 758 -23.44 -14.46 -22.45
N LYS A 759 -23.72 -15.35 -21.49
CA LYS A 759 -22.75 -16.38 -21.06
C LYS A 759 -22.31 -17.26 -22.24
N LYS A 760 -23.23 -17.69 -23.10
CA LYS A 760 -22.91 -18.48 -24.30
C LYS A 760 -22.16 -17.71 -25.37
N LEU A 761 -22.37 -16.40 -25.50
CA LEU A 761 -21.54 -15.53 -26.34
C LEU A 761 -20.10 -15.42 -25.81
N LEU A 762 -19.92 -15.30 -24.49
CA LEU A 762 -18.61 -15.30 -23.85
C LEU A 762 -17.91 -16.66 -23.92
N GLU A 763 -18.64 -17.78 -23.78
CA GLU A 763 -18.11 -19.13 -24.00
C GLU A 763 -17.68 -19.34 -25.47
N PHE A 764 -18.42 -18.80 -26.45
CA PHE A 764 -18.08 -18.85 -27.88
C PHE A 764 -16.86 -18.00 -28.26
N ASN A 765 -16.57 -16.93 -27.50
CA ASN A 765 -15.37 -16.09 -27.68
C ASN A 765 -14.29 -16.40 -26.62
N SER A 766 -14.31 -17.58 -25.99
CA SER A 766 -13.47 -17.85 -24.80
C SER A 766 -11.97 -17.89 -25.12
N ASP A 767 -11.61 -18.34 -26.32
CA ASP A 767 -10.29 -18.25 -26.96
C ASP A 767 -9.84 -16.79 -27.20
N ARG A 768 -10.78 -15.89 -27.53
CA ARG A 768 -10.53 -14.47 -27.82
C ARG A 768 -10.50 -13.59 -26.56
N LEU A 769 -10.80 -14.15 -25.39
CA LEU A 769 -10.97 -13.42 -24.13
C LEU A 769 -9.91 -13.79 -23.10
N VAL A 770 -9.43 -12.78 -22.36
CA VAL A 770 -8.39 -12.93 -21.34
C VAL A 770 -9.00 -13.57 -20.08
N TYR A 771 -8.38 -14.63 -19.54
CA TYR A 771 -8.78 -15.22 -18.25
C TYR A 771 -7.85 -14.77 -17.11
N SER A 772 -8.40 -14.72 -15.91
CA SER A 772 -7.63 -14.65 -14.67
C SER A 772 -7.03 -16.04 -14.38
N ILE A 773 -5.73 -16.12 -14.03
CA ILE A 773 -5.13 -17.36 -13.49
C ILE A 773 -5.89 -17.74 -12.22
N ASP A 774 -6.40 -18.96 -12.15
CA ASP A 774 -7.22 -19.46 -11.04
C ASP A 774 -6.38 -20.23 -9.99
N ARG A 775 -7.05 -20.84 -9.02
CA ARG A 775 -6.43 -21.61 -7.93
C ARG A 775 -5.81 -22.94 -8.41
N GLU A 776 -6.30 -23.52 -9.50
CA GLU A 776 -5.81 -24.78 -10.05
C GLU A 776 -4.45 -24.53 -10.72
N GLU A 777 -4.42 -23.55 -11.64
CA GLU A 777 -3.22 -23.16 -12.40
C GLU A 777 -2.36 -22.11 -11.68
N LYS A 778 -2.44 -22.05 -10.34
CA LYS A 778 -1.74 -21.05 -9.49
C LYS A 778 -0.23 -20.97 -9.74
N ASP A 779 0.39 -22.09 -10.10
CA ASP A 779 1.86 -22.17 -10.22
C ASP A 779 2.36 -21.56 -11.54
N ILE A 780 1.48 -21.39 -12.53
CA ILE A 780 1.73 -20.52 -13.69
C ILE A 780 2.02 -19.09 -13.22
N TYR A 781 1.26 -18.54 -12.26
CA TYR A 781 1.52 -17.19 -11.74
C TYR A 781 2.94 -17.03 -11.17
N THR A 782 3.44 -18.06 -10.49
CA THR A 782 4.80 -18.09 -9.93
C THR A 782 5.87 -18.10 -11.04
N LYS A 783 5.76 -19.00 -12.03
CA LYS A 783 6.68 -19.06 -13.19
C LYS A 783 6.68 -17.74 -13.98
N MET A 784 5.48 -17.19 -14.22
CA MET A 784 5.27 -15.90 -14.87
C MET A 784 5.95 -14.76 -14.10
N LYS A 785 5.69 -14.63 -12.80
CA LYS A 785 6.24 -13.57 -11.95
C LYS A 785 7.77 -13.59 -11.87
N ALA A 786 8.39 -14.77 -11.90
CA ALA A 786 9.85 -14.92 -11.96
C ALA A 786 10.46 -14.41 -13.28
N ASN A 787 9.74 -14.58 -14.39
CA ASN A 787 10.16 -14.27 -15.76
C ASN A 787 9.88 -12.82 -16.22
N ILE A 788 9.27 -11.96 -15.40
CA ILE A 788 9.10 -10.54 -15.74
C ILE A 788 10.46 -9.83 -15.83
N ALA A 789 10.78 -9.34 -17.02
CA ALA A 789 11.88 -8.43 -17.31
C ALA A 789 11.37 -7.29 -18.19
N GLY A 790 11.56 -6.04 -17.78
CA GLY A 790 11.06 -4.86 -18.48
C GLY A 790 11.84 -4.51 -19.76
N GLY A 791 11.61 -3.31 -20.29
CA GLY A 791 12.36 -2.76 -21.42
C GLY A 791 13.87 -2.66 -21.13
N PRO A 792 14.74 -2.89 -22.13
CA PRO A 792 16.19 -2.88 -21.95
C PRO A 792 16.73 -1.44 -21.95
N SER A 793 17.74 -1.17 -21.14
CA SER A 793 18.54 0.06 -21.26
C SER A 793 20.00 -0.30 -21.07
N ILE A 794 20.79 -0.08 -22.11
CA ILE A 794 22.12 -0.67 -22.31
C ILE A 794 23.02 0.37 -22.97
N ILE A 795 24.21 0.55 -22.40
CA ILE A 795 25.30 1.32 -22.99
C ILE A 795 26.12 0.38 -23.86
N PHE A 796 26.42 0.79 -25.07
CA PHE A 796 27.30 0.06 -25.99
C PHE A 796 28.64 0.78 -26.11
N ASN A 797 28.62 2.12 -26.24
CA ASN A 797 29.80 2.96 -26.32
C ASN A 797 29.61 4.26 -25.52
N ARG A 798 30.72 4.85 -25.07
CA ARG A 798 30.71 5.95 -24.08
C ARG A 798 30.83 7.34 -24.69
N TYR A 799 31.31 7.46 -25.92
CA TYR A 799 31.60 8.74 -26.56
C TYR A 799 31.62 8.58 -28.08
N ALA A 800 30.96 9.50 -28.78
CA ALA A 800 31.05 9.67 -30.22
C ALA A 800 30.92 11.15 -30.56
N LYS A 801 31.76 11.65 -31.47
CA LYS A 801 31.82 13.04 -31.92
C LYS A 801 32.30 13.15 -33.36
N ARG A 802 31.60 13.96 -34.15
CA ARG A 802 31.81 14.21 -35.58
C ARG A 802 33.23 14.69 -35.85
N ASN A 803 33.84 14.15 -36.91
CA ASN A 803 35.22 14.39 -37.36
C ASN A 803 36.36 14.07 -36.35
N GLU A 804 36.06 13.87 -35.07
CA GLU A 804 37.04 13.60 -34.00
C GLU A 804 37.15 12.09 -33.70
N THR A 805 36.03 11.43 -33.37
CA THR A 805 36.03 10.01 -32.99
C THR A 805 36.04 9.09 -34.20
N LYS A 806 36.66 7.90 -34.03
CA LYS A 806 36.58 6.80 -34.98
C LYS A 806 35.58 5.76 -34.49
N ILE A 807 34.71 5.29 -35.39
CA ILE A 807 33.80 4.17 -35.18
C ILE A 807 34.43 2.83 -35.65
N ARG A 808 33.64 1.75 -35.68
CA ARG A 808 34.06 0.42 -36.12
C ARG A 808 34.76 0.47 -37.48
N GLY A 809 35.79 -0.37 -37.65
CA GLY A 809 36.65 -0.35 -38.85
C GLY A 809 37.58 0.86 -38.95
N GLY A 810 37.60 1.74 -37.95
CA GLY A 810 38.45 2.94 -37.93
C GLY A 810 37.91 4.12 -38.75
N ARG A 811 36.68 4.03 -39.26
CA ARG A 811 36.02 5.11 -40.01
C ARG A 811 35.76 6.31 -39.11
N ILE A 812 35.83 7.52 -39.67
CA ILE A 812 35.58 8.76 -38.92
C ILE A 812 34.06 8.93 -38.72
N CYS A 813 33.62 9.23 -37.50
CA CYS A 813 32.24 9.57 -37.21
C CYS A 813 31.84 10.86 -37.95
N LYS A 814 30.70 10.84 -38.66
CA LYS A 814 30.11 12.00 -39.35
C LYS A 814 28.78 12.46 -38.77
N LYS A 815 28.00 11.57 -38.14
CA LYS A 815 26.74 11.93 -37.48
C LYS A 815 26.41 11.00 -36.30
N ILE A 816 25.64 11.49 -35.34
CA ILE A 816 24.95 10.68 -34.33
C ILE A 816 23.45 10.93 -34.47
N ILE A 817 22.69 9.85 -34.66
CA ILE A 817 21.23 9.87 -34.85
C ILE A 817 20.57 9.05 -33.73
N GLY A 818 19.45 9.53 -33.22
CA GLY A 818 18.61 8.86 -32.24
C GLY A 818 17.24 8.56 -32.81
N TYR A 819 16.81 7.31 -32.79
CA TYR A 819 15.50 6.86 -33.26
C TYR A 819 14.61 6.48 -32.07
N ASP A 820 13.35 6.92 -32.07
CA ASP A 820 12.34 6.58 -31.05
C ASP A 820 11.21 5.77 -31.69
N ALA A 821 10.96 4.57 -31.18
CA ALA A 821 9.83 3.74 -31.57
C ALA A 821 8.54 4.35 -31.02
N ASN A 822 7.81 5.06 -31.86
CA ASN A 822 6.57 5.73 -31.49
C ASN A 822 5.57 4.73 -30.93
N ALA A 823 5.24 4.88 -29.64
CA ALA A 823 4.46 3.89 -28.91
C ALA A 823 4.95 2.46 -29.21
N LEU A 824 6.27 2.19 -29.03
CA LEU A 824 6.88 0.85 -29.01
C LEU A 824 6.00 -0.14 -28.25
N TYR A 825 5.42 0.38 -27.17
CA TYR A 825 4.33 -0.27 -26.53
C TYR A 825 3.12 -0.39 -27.48
N LEU A 826 2.17 0.56 -27.64
CA LEU A 826 1.02 0.53 -28.61
C LEU A 826 0.82 -0.77 -29.46
N TRP A 827 1.77 -1.00 -30.35
CA TRP A 827 1.93 -2.09 -31.31
C TRP A 827 1.41 -3.53 -30.95
N ALA A 828 1.69 -4.21 -29.81
CA ALA A 828 1.21 -5.62 -29.59
C ALA A 828 -0.12 -5.74 -28.88
N LEU A 829 -0.70 -4.66 -28.33
CA LEU A 829 -2.14 -4.75 -28.14
C LEU A 829 -2.89 -4.78 -29.49
N GLY A 830 -2.18 -4.54 -30.60
CA GLY A 830 -2.57 -4.91 -31.97
C GLY A 830 -1.82 -6.11 -32.58
N ASN A 831 -1.10 -6.94 -31.81
CA ASN A 831 -0.59 -8.24 -32.25
C ASN A 831 -1.27 -9.35 -31.42
N GLU A 832 -0.93 -10.61 -31.67
CA GLU A 832 -1.48 -11.74 -30.92
C GLU A 832 -1.15 -11.65 -29.43
N MET A 833 -2.16 -11.92 -28.59
CA MET A 833 -2.06 -11.84 -27.13
C MET A 833 -2.53 -13.14 -26.48
N PRO A 834 -1.94 -13.55 -25.33
CA PRO A 834 -2.34 -14.77 -24.62
C PRO A 834 -3.73 -14.63 -23.99
N CYS A 835 -4.75 -15.01 -24.74
CA CYS A 835 -6.14 -15.19 -24.31
C CYS A 835 -6.47 -16.67 -24.03
N GLY A 836 -7.72 -16.97 -23.67
CA GLY A 836 -8.14 -18.30 -23.22
C GLY A 836 -7.79 -18.59 -21.76
N ARG A 837 -8.23 -19.75 -21.26
CA ARG A 837 -7.74 -20.29 -19.98
C ARG A 837 -6.34 -20.85 -20.22
N LEU A 838 -5.32 -20.25 -19.61
CA LEU A 838 -3.99 -20.87 -19.54
C LEU A 838 -4.10 -22.21 -18.81
N THR A 839 -3.47 -23.24 -19.36
CA THR A 839 -3.30 -24.55 -18.73
C THR A 839 -1.86 -25.02 -18.91
N THR A 840 -1.40 -25.91 -18.03
CA THR A 840 -0.05 -26.49 -18.12
C THR A 840 -0.07 -27.78 -18.95
N ILE A 841 0.84 -27.89 -19.93
CA ILE A 841 1.13 -29.15 -20.66
C ILE A 841 2.58 -29.56 -20.42
N GLU A 842 2.83 -30.87 -20.35
CA GLU A 842 4.18 -31.41 -20.27
C GLU A 842 4.90 -31.34 -21.62
N ALA A 843 6.23 -31.18 -21.59
CA ALA A 843 7.03 -31.08 -22.81
C ALA A 843 7.15 -32.42 -23.54
N TYR A 844 7.05 -32.40 -24.87
CA TYR A 844 7.11 -33.59 -25.72
C TYR A 844 7.96 -33.37 -26.99
N THR A 845 8.41 -34.46 -27.59
CA THR A 845 9.24 -34.44 -28.80
C THR A 845 8.45 -33.90 -29.99
N GLY A 846 8.93 -32.80 -30.59
CA GLY A 846 8.23 -32.09 -31.68
C GLY A 846 7.43 -30.85 -31.23
N ILE A 847 7.34 -30.56 -29.91
CA ILE A 847 6.60 -29.38 -29.41
C ILE A 847 7.08 -28.05 -30.02
N VAL A 848 8.37 -27.93 -30.35
CA VAL A 848 8.94 -26.74 -31.00
C VAL A 848 8.41 -26.60 -32.42
N ASP A 849 8.41 -27.69 -33.19
CA ASP A 849 7.88 -27.70 -34.56
C ASP A 849 6.37 -27.42 -34.57
N ASP A 850 5.64 -27.93 -33.58
CA ASP A 850 4.20 -27.67 -33.42
C ASP A 850 3.89 -26.21 -33.07
N ILE A 851 4.74 -25.53 -32.29
CA ILE A 851 4.62 -24.07 -32.06
C ILE A 851 4.98 -23.28 -33.33
N VAL A 852 6.05 -23.67 -34.04
CA VAL A 852 6.44 -23.01 -35.30
C VAL A 852 5.31 -23.12 -36.33
N ASN A 853 4.68 -24.29 -36.48
CA ASN A 853 3.60 -24.57 -37.42
C ASN A 853 2.18 -24.24 -36.90
N ASP A 854 2.04 -23.32 -35.94
CA ASP A 854 0.76 -22.77 -35.44
C ASP A 854 -0.23 -23.79 -34.83
N LYS A 855 0.26 -24.98 -34.42
CA LYS A 855 -0.55 -25.97 -33.70
C LYS A 855 -0.62 -25.69 -32.19
N ILE A 856 0.37 -24.99 -31.64
CA ILE A 856 0.43 -24.61 -30.22
C ILE A 856 0.65 -23.10 -30.06
N PHE A 857 -0.19 -22.49 -29.22
CA PHE A 857 -0.15 -21.10 -28.81
C PHE A 857 -0.09 -21.01 -27.28
N GLY A 858 0.76 -20.13 -26.74
CA GLY A 858 0.98 -20.05 -25.28
C GLY A 858 2.40 -19.62 -24.92
N PHE A 859 3.03 -20.34 -23.98
CA PHE A 859 4.40 -20.08 -23.52
C PHE A 859 5.17 -21.39 -23.36
N LEU A 860 6.44 -21.40 -23.75
CA LEU A 860 7.37 -22.52 -23.59
C LEU A 860 8.38 -22.19 -22.48
N GLU A 861 8.45 -22.99 -21.41
CA GLU A 861 9.54 -22.91 -20.43
C GLU A 861 10.73 -23.73 -20.95
N CYS A 862 11.88 -23.08 -21.16
CA CYS A 862 13.04 -23.74 -21.78
C CYS A 862 14.38 -23.16 -21.33
N ASP A 863 15.43 -23.96 -21.53
CA ASP A 863 16.81 -23.48 -21.57
C ASP A 863 17.13 -23.10 -23.03
N ILE A 864 17.64 -21.89 -23.24
CA ILE A 864 17.92 -21.32 -24.56
C ILE A 864 19.37 -20.86 -24.63
N ARG A 865 20.08 -21.19 -25.72
CA ARG A 865 21.50 -20.83 -25.92
C ARG A 865 21.71 -20.33 -27.35
N THR A 866 22.42 -19.22 -27.50
CA THR A 866 22.83 -18.70 -28.81
C THR A 866 23.86 -19.67 -29.43
N PRO A 867 23.63 -20.21 -30.64
CA PRO A 867 24.58 -21.10 -31.30
C PRO A 867 25.97 -20.47 -31.41
N GLU A 868 27.03 -21.25 -31.22
CA GLU A 868 28.40 -20.73 -31.12
C GLU A 868 28.82 -19.89 -32.35
N HIS A 869 28.44 -20.36 -33.55
CA HIS A 869 28.71 -19.68 -34.82
C HIS A 869 27.91 -18.37 -35.00
N LEU A 870 26.84 -18.16 -34.23
CA LEU A 870 26.05 -16.91 -34.25
C LEU A 870 26.45 -15.94 -33.13
N LYS A 871 27.25 -16.33 -32.13
CA LYS A 871 27.74 -15.38 -31.12
C LYS A 871 28.54 -14.21 -31.72
N PRO A 872 29.40 -14.38 -32.75
CA PRO A 872 30.03 -13.25 -33.44
C PRO A 872 29.03 -12.34 -34.15
N TYR A 873 27.93 -12.88 -34.67
CA TYR A 873 26.87 -12.08 -35.29
C TYR A 873 26.10 -11.27 -34.23
N PHE A 874 25.72 -11.91 -33.13
CA PHE A 874 24.99 -11.28 -32.01
C PHE A 874 25.89 -10.52 -31.02
N SER A 875 27.14 -10.20 -31.38
CA SER A 875 28.15 -9.72 -30.43
C SER A 875 27.96 -8.29 -29.93
N GLU A 876 27.27 -7.43 -30.68
CA GLU A 876 26.92 -6.07 -30.22
C GLU A 876 25.65 -6.09 -29.36
N MET A 877 24.59 -6.78 -29.81
CA MET A 877 23.30 -6.82 -29.11
C MET A 877 22.78 -8.26 -28.98
N THR A 878 23.09 -8.92 -27.86
CA THR A 878 22.67 -10.31 -27.59
C THR A 878 21.14 -10.47 -27.56
N PRO A 879 20.56 -11.55 -28.12
CA PRO A 879 19.11 -11.67 -28.28
C PRO A 879 18.33 -12.02 -27.00
N ILE A 880 18.99 -12.60 -25.97
CA ILE A 880 18.30 -13.05 -24.74
C ILE A 880 18.49 -12.00 -23.63
N PHE A 881 17.38 -11.48 -23.10
CA PHE A 881 17.38 -10.51 -22.00
C PHE A 881 16.87 -11.11 -20.69
N LYS A 882 17.72 -11.18 -19.65
CA LYS A 882 17.36 -11.79 -18.35
C LYS A 882 17.69 -10.90 -17.14
N ASN A 883 16.91 -11.07 -16.07
CA ASN A 883 17.07 -10.34 -14.81
C ASN A 883 17.91 -11.16 -13.80
N ILE A 884 19.21 -10.86 -13.69
CA ILE A 884 20.15 -11.54 -12.77
C ILE A 884 20.44 -10.69 -11.53
N LEU A 885 20.84 -11.30 -10.41
CA LEU A 885 21.49 -10.59 -9.30
C LEU A 885 22.96 -10.35 -9.68
N ILE A 886 23.37 -9.09 -9.83
CA ILE A 886 24.78 -8.74 -9.93
C ILE A 886 25.28 -8.46 -8.52
N ASP A 887 26.13 -9.35 -8.00
CA ASP A 887 26.89 -9.11 -6.78
C ASP A 887 28.25 -8.51 -7.13
N CYS A 888 28.50 -7.27 -6.68
CA CYS A 888 29.77 -6.59 -6.94
C CYS A 888 30.92 -7.03 -6.01
N SER A 889 30.68 -7.98 -5.12
CA SER A 889 31.72 -8.69 -4.36
C SER A 889 32.10 -10.04 -4.97
N ASP A 890 31.44 -10.46 -6.06
CA ASP A 890 31.83 -11.65 -6.82
C ASP A 890 32.68 -11.28 -8.05
N ARG A 891 33.98 -11.59 -7.96
CA ARG A 891 34.97 -11.43 -9.05
C ARG A 891 34.56 -12.14 -10.35
N SER A 892 33.83 -13.25 -10.27
CA SER A 892 33.38 -14.00 -11.46
C SER A 892 32.23 -13.31 -12.21
N VAL A 893 31.43 -12.50 -11.51
CA VAL A 893 30.23 -11.83 -12.07
C VAL A 893 30.57 -10.50 -12.73
N ILE A 894 31.48 -9.71 -12.14
CA ILE A 894 31.84 -8.37 -12.65
C ILE A 894 33.24 -8.27 -13.28
N GLY A 895 34.06 -9.32 -13.16
CA GLY A 895 35.44 -9.34 -13.65
C GLY A 895 36.42 -8.57 -12.75
N GLN A 896 37.72 -8.88 -12.90
CA GLN A 896 38.75 -8.45 -11.95
C GLN A 896 38.83 -6.92 -11.77
N HIS A 897 38.88 -6.16 -12.88
CA HIS A 897 39.04 -4.70 -12.81
C HIS A 897 37.89 -3.99 -12.07
N MET A 898 36.64 -4.43 -12.30
CA MET A 898 35.48 -3.85 -11.61
C MET A 898 35.41 -4.30 -10.15
N PHE A 899 35.88 -5.51 -9.84
CA PHE A 899 35.99 -6.01 -8.47
C PHE A 899 37.02 -5.22 -7.66
N GLU A 900 38.23 -5.02 -8.19
CA GLU A 900 39.27 -4.17 -7.60
C GLU A 900 38.75 -2.75 -7.34
N TYR A 901 38.17 -2.12 -8.37
CA TYR A 901 37.58 -0.78 -8.27
C TYR A 901 36.41 -0.70 -7.27
N ASN A 902 35.65 -1.78 -7.07
CA ASN A 902 34.63 -1.81 -6.04
C ASN A 902 35.26 -1.91 -4.64
N GLU A 903 36.23 -2.80 -4.45
CA GLU A 903 36.91 -3.01 -3.17
C GLU A 903 37.58 -1.73 -2.66
N GLU A 904 38.24 -0.96 -3.53
CA GLU A 904 38.87 0.34 -3.25
C GLU A 904 37.90 1.36 -2.61
N ARG A 905 36.61 1.31 -2.96
CA ARG A 905 35.59 2.25 -2.47
C ARG A 905 35.18 2.02 -1.01
N LYS A 906 35.70 0.98 -0.33
CA LYS A 906 35.51 0.69 1.10
C LYS A 906 34.05 0.81 1.56
N GLN A 907 33.68 1.84 2.32
CA GLN A 907 32.32 2.05 2.83
C GLN A 907 31.30 2.39 1.72
N SER A 908 31.77 2.85 0.57
CA SER A 908 31.00 3.26 -0.62
C SER A 908 30.99 2.20 -1.74
N ARG A 909 31.18 0.92 -1.37
CA ARG A 909 31.03 -0.25 -2.24
C ARG A 909 29.62 -0.35 -2.82
N ALA A 910 29.53 -0.75 -4.08
CA ALA A 910 28.29 -1.14 -4.72
C ALA A 910 27.74 -2.41 -4.05
N LYS A 911 26.45 -2.37 -3.69
CA LYS A 911 25.73 -3.49 -3.06
C LYS A 911 25.10 -4.41 -4.12
N PRO A 912 24.87 -5.70 -3.80
CA PRO A 912 24.24 -6.63 -4.73
C PRO A 912 22.88 -6.11 -5.21
N ALA A 913 22.66 -6.13 -6.52
CA ALA A 913 21.48 -5.53 -7.14
C ALA A 913 20.96 -6.36 -8.31
N ARG A 914 19.64 -6.56 -8.38
CA ARG A 914 19.02 -7.23 -9.53
C ARG A 914 19.03 -6.28 -10.73
N LYS A 915 19.59 -6.74 -11.86
CA LYS A 915 19.81 -5.97 -13.08
C LYS A 915 19.30 -6.76 -14.29
N LEU A 916 18.75 -6.05 -15.26
CA LEU A 916 18.47 -6.59 -16.58
C LEU A 916 19.78 -6.59 -17.39
N ILE A 917 20.13 -7.74 -17.96
CA ILE A 917 21.32 -7.90 -18.82
C ILE A 917 20.92 -8.52 -20.17
N GLY A 918 21.72 -8.24 -21.19
CA GLY A 918 21.83 -9.11 -22.35
C GLY A 918 22.63 -10.38 -22.02
N SER A 919 22.36 -11.48 -22.70
CA SER A 919 23.04 -12.76 -22.50
C SER A 919 23.00 -13.62 -23.75
N TYR A 920 23.98 -14.52 -23.90
CA TYR A 920 23.94 -15.59 -24.89
C TYR A 920 23.18 -16.84 -24.42
N PHE A 921 22.72 -16.88 -23.17
CA PHE A 921 22.01 -18.04 -22.62
C PHE A 921 20.93 -17.65 -21.61
N GLY A 922 19.88 -18.46 -21.55
CA GLY A 922 18.81 -18.42 -20.57
C GLY A 922 18.55 -19.82 -20.04
N GLU A 923 18.18 -19.92 -18.78
CA GLU A 923 17.84 -21.19 -18.11
C GLU A 923 16.48 -21.00 -17.46
N LYS A 924 15.55 -21.94 -17.70
CA LYS A 924 14.13 -21.90 -17.31
C LYS A 924 13.44 -20.56 -17.66
N ILE A 925 13.73 -20.06 -18.87
CA ILE A 925 13.07 -18.88 -19.42
C ILE A 925 11.74 -19.29 -20.03
N LEU A 926 10.67 -18.59 -19.66
CA LEU A 926 9.40 -18.63 -20.41
C LEU A 926 9.57 -17.82 -21.69
N ILE A 927 9.30 -18.43 -22.84
CA ILE A 927 9.24 -17.79 -24.16
C ILE A 927 7.78 -17.78 -24.61
N TYR A 928 7.20 -16.60 -24.84
CA TYR A 928 5.89 -16.49 -25.49
C TYR A 928 5.96 -17.08 -26.90
N ALA A 929 5.00 -17.93 -27.29
CA ALA A 929 5.04 -18.67 -28.55
C ALA A 929 5.06 -17.72 -29.78
N PRO A 930 4.16 -16.72 -29.88
CA PRO A 930 4.29 -15.63 -30.84
C PRO A 930 5.44 -14.66 -30.59
N MET A 931 6.34 -14.85 -29.61
CA MET A 931 7.66 -14.19 -29.66
C MET A 931 8.56 -14.80 -30.74
N MET A 932 8.19 -15.95 -31.30
CA MET A 932 8.71 -16.40 -32.59
C MET A 932 8.01 -15.69 -33.77
N LYS A 933 7.08 -14.72 -33.55
CA LYS A 933 6.15 -14.17 -34.56
C LYS A 933 5.80 -12.64 -34.53
N LEU A 934 5.88 -11.89 -33.40
CA LEU A 934 6.03 -10.40 -33.21
C LEU A 934 4.99 -9.58 -32.33
N VAL A 935 5.08 -8.22 -32.31
CA VAL A 935 5.36 -7.31 -31.13
C VAL A 935 4.52 -5.98 -31.08
N GLY A 936 4.41 -5.04 -30.07
CA GLY A 936 4.86 -4.81 -28.65
C GLY A 936 3.88 -4.84 -27.41
N ASN A 937 3.05 -3.82 -27.06
CA ASN A 937 2.35 -3.64 -25.73
C ASN A 937 1.23 -2.51 -25.62
N SER A 938 0.59 -2.23 -24.46
CA SER A 938 0.57 -0.88 -23.80
C SER A 938 -0.20 -0.69 -22.47
N ALA A 939 -1.26 -1.45 -22.15
CA ALA A 939 -2.02 -1.31 -20.88
C ALA A 939 -1.35 -2.04 -19.67
N PHE A 940 -0.20 -2.67 -19.90
CA PHE A 940 0.54 -3.55 -18.99
C PHE A 940 0.79 -3.04 -17.58
N GLY A 941 1.01 -1.74 -17.36
CA GLY A 941 1.43 -1.21 -16.06
C GLY A 941 0.48 -1.58 -14.92
N ARG A 942 -0.76 -1.90 -15.29
CA ARG A 942 -1.82 -2.38 -14.43
C ARG A 942 -1.99 -3.91 -14.45
N SER A 943 -1.87 -4.57 -15.60
CA SER A 943 -1.96 -6.05 -15.72
C SER A 943 -0.77 -6.77 -15.07
N GLY A 944 0.45 -6.23 -15.20
CA GLY A 944 1.68 -6.73 -14.57
C GLY A 944 1.98 -6.14 -13.18
N MET A 945 0.97 -5.52 -12.55
CA MET A 945 1.11 -4.82 -11.26
C MET A 945 1.38 -5.81 -10.12
N ASP A 946 2.57 -5.74 -9.52
CA ASP A 946 2.97 -6.64 -8.44
C ASP A 946 2.26 -6.31 -7.11
N MET A 947 1.12 -6.98 -6.91
CA MET A 947 0.25 -6.81 -5.75
C MET A 947 0.94 -7.01 -4.40
N SER A 948 2.03 -7.77 -4.33
CA SER A 948 2.78 -7.98 -3.07
C SER A 948 3.55 -6.74 -2.59
N LYS A 949 3.78 -5.75 -3.46
CA LYS A 949 4.37 -4.45 -3.09
C LYS A 949 3.35 -3.46 -2.52
N HIS A 950 2.05 -3.73 -2.66
CA HIS A 950 1.01 -2.85 -2.12
C HIS A 950 0.88 -2.97 -0.61
N LYS A 951 0.93 -1.82 0.06
CA LYS A 951 0.72 -1.68 1.50
C LYS A 951 -0.70 -1.17 1.77
N GLU A 952 -1.15 -1.33 3.01
CA GLU A 952 -2.29 -0.57 3.55
C GLU A 952 -1.75 0.60 4.38
N VAL A 953 -2.46 1.72 4.36
CA VAL A 953 -2.20 2.88 5.22
C VAL A 953 -3.44 3.11 6.07
N ARG A 954 -3.25 3.34 7.36
CA ARG A 954 -4.30 3.57 8.36
C ARG A 954 -3.88 4.70 9.30
N TYR A 955 -4.84 5.31 9.99
CA TYR A 955 -4.59 6.40 10.93
C TYR A 955 -5.36 6.12 12.21
N GLU A 956 -4.74 6.35 13.36
CA GLU A 956 -5.34 6.13 14.67
C GLU A 956 -4.85 7.22 15.64
N SER A 957 -5.70 7.57 16.60
CA SER A 957 -5.46 8.61 17.61
C SER A 957 -5.69 8.15 19.06
N ASP A 958 -6.34 7.00 19.29
CA ASP A 958 -6.48 6.36 20.60
C ASP A 958 -5.26 5.47 20.91
N ASP A 959 -4.69 5.60 22.10
CA ASP A 959 -3.48 4.88 22.54
C ASP A 959 -3.63 3.35 22.51
N LYS A 960 -4.84 2.84 22.81
CA LYS A 960 -5.10 1.38 22.83
C LYS A 960 -5.18 0.85 21.40
N ALA A 961 -5.79 1.61 20.50
CA ALA A 961 -5.85 1.33 19.06
C ALA A 961 -4.46 1.41 18.41
N ILE A 962 -3.66 2.45 18.74
CA ILE A 962 -2.26 2.63 18.35
C ILE A 962 -1.43 1.42 18.78
N LYS A 963 -1.45 1.06 20.07
CA LYS A 963 -0.75 -0.11 20.60
C LYS A 963 -1.18 -1.40 19.90
N ALA A 964 -2.47 -1.60 19.69
CA ALA A 964 -3.02 -2.75 18.97
C ALA A 964 -2.66 -2.78 17.46
N LYS A 965 -2.24 -1.67 16.83
CA LYS A 965 -1.66 -1.68 15.47
C LYS A 965 -0.18 -2.07 15.48
N ILE A 966 0.59 -1.59 16.46
CA ILE A 966 2.02 -1.91 16.62
C ILE A 966 2.19 -3.41 16.93
N GLU A 967 1.35 -3.96 17.80
CA GLU A 967 1.31 -5.39 18.15
C GLU A 967 0.80 -6.29 17.00
N HIS A 968 0.21 -5.74 15.94
CA HIS A 968 -0.36 -6.53 14.85
C HIS A 968 0.71 -6.95 13.84
N PHE A 969 0.98 -8.26 13.71
CA PHE A 969 1.99 -8.90 12.84
C PHE A 969 2.12 -8.41 11.38
N THR A 970 1.15 -7.72 10.81
CA THR A 970 1.30 -7.07 9.48
C THR A 970 1.91 -5.67 9.54
N PHE A 971 2.23 -5.14 10.72
CA PHE A 971 2.90 -3.86 10.91
C PHE A 971 4.22 -3.79 10.11
N HIS A 972 4.50 -2.61 9.55
CA HIS A 972 5.71 -2.36 8.75
C HIS A 972 6.40 -1.04 9.08
N GLY A 973 5.68 -0.06 9.61
CA GLY A 973 6.24 1.20 10.10
C GLY A 973 5.15 2.17 10.55
N MET A 974 5.55 3.15 11.34
CA MET A 974 4.70 4.22 11.86
C MET A 974 5.34 5.58 11.56
N GLU A 975 4.52 6.63 11.43
CA GLU A 975 4.94 8.02 11.39
C GLU A 975 4.03 8.83 12.32
N GLU A 976 4.64 9.53 13.28
CA GLU A 976 3.94 10.36 14.27
C GLU A 976 3.46 11.66 13.60
N LEU A 977 2.27 12.13 13.98
CA LEU A 977 1.63 13.38 13.55
C LEU A 977 1.15 14.13 14.82
N ASN A 978 0.78 15.41 14.71
CA ASN A 978 0.52 16.28 15.87
C ASN A 978 -0.51 15.71 16.87
N TYR A 979 -1.53 14.99 16.37
CA TYR A 979 -2.61 14.42 17.18
C TYR A 979 -3.03 13.00 16.73
N SER A 980 -2.20 12.30 15.95
CA SER A 980 -2.48 10.94 15.44
C SER A 980 -1.21 10.24 14.95
N CYS A 981 -1.31 8.98 14.53
CA CYS A 981 -0.20 8.24 13.90
C CYS A 981 -0.62 7.64 12.56
N GLU A 982 0.23 7.78 11.53
CA GLU A 982 0.12 7.01 10.28
C GLU A 982 0.74 5.62 10.47
N PHE A 983 -0.04 4.58 10.19
CA PHE A 983 0.40 3.18 10.19
C PHE A 983 0.53 2.66 8.77
N THR A 984 1.73 2.23 8.41
CA THR A 984 1.95 1.42 7.21
C THR A 984 1.90 -0.07 7.56
N MET A 985 0.99 -0.81 6.92
CA MET A 985 0.76 -2.24 7.14
C MET A 985 0.98 -3.04 5.83
N LYS A 986 1.42 -4.29 5.94
CA LYS A 986 1.44 -5.27 4.85
C LYS A 986 0.03 -5.80 4.58
N LYS A 987 -0.31 -6.06 3.31
CA LYS A 987 -1.60 -6.67 2.93
C LYS A 987 -1.60 -8.18 3.19
N ARG A 988 -2.27 -8.64 4.26
CA ARG A 988 -2.34 -10.07 4.62
C ARG A 988 -2.89 -10.93 3.47
N LYS A 989 -3.83 -10.43 2.67
CA LYS A 989 -4.42 -11.17 1.55
C LYS A 989 -4.10 -10.50 0.21
N LEU A 990 -3.43 -11.24 -0.68
CA LEU A 990 -3.10 -10.79 -2.04
C LEU A 990 -4.07 -11.43 -3.03
N ASN A 991 -5.01 -10.64 -3.55
CA ASN A 991 -5.98 -11.12 -4.54
C ASN A 991 -5.34 -11.08 -5.95
N ASN A 992 -4.71 -12.18 -6.34
CA ASN A 992 -4.04 -12.33 -7.63
C ASN A 992 -5.10 -12.61 -8.71
N LYS A 993 -5.63 -11.54 -9.31
CA LYS A 993 -6.61 -11.58 -10.41
C LYS A 993 -6.09 -11.00 -11.73
N ASN A 994 -5.04 -10.19 -11.70
CA ASN A 994 -4.60 -9.46 -12.89
C ASN A 994 -3.91 -10.42 -13.90
N PRO A 995 -4.12 -10.25 -15.21
CA PRO A 995 -3.60 -11.16 -16.24
C PRO A 995 -2.11 -10.89 -16.51
N ILE A 996 -1.28 -11.42 -15.62
CA ILE A 996 0.18 -11.25 -15.62
C ILE A 996 0.85 -11.72 -16.92
N HIS A 997 0.30 -12.75 -17.57
CA HIS A 997 0.77 -13.34 -18.82
C HIS A 997 0.77 -12.33 -19.98
N LEU A 998 -0.27 -11.49 -20.09
CA LEU A 998 -0.31 -10.43 -21.10
C LEU A 998 0.95 -9.59 -21.00
N SER A 999 1.30 -9.15 -19.79
CA SER A 999 2.45 -8.28 -19.52
C SER A 999 3.81 -8.95 -19.77
N ILE A 1000 3.87 -10.28 -19.84
CA ILE A 1000 5.11 -11.00 -20.14
C ILE A 1000 5.31 -11.13 -21.64
N ALA A 1001 4.27 -11.55 -22.39
CA ALA A 1001 4.24 -11.48 -23.84
C ALA A 1001 4.67 -10.07 -24.28
N ILE A 1002 3.90 -9.06 -23.87
CA ILE A 1002 4.17 -7.63 -23.96
C ILE A 1002 5.65 -7.20 -23.85
N TYR A 1003 6.34 -7.59 -22.77
CA TYR A 1003 7.71 -7.12 -22.54
C TYR A 1003 8.75 -7.92 -23.32
N GLN A 1004 8.50 -9.21 -23.52
CA GLN A 1004 9.34 -10.08 -24.33
C GLN A 1004 9.31 -9.61 -25.78
N LEU A 1005 8.08 -9.45 -26.28
CA LEU A 1005 7.77 -8.81 -27.53
C LEU A 1005 8.46 -7.45 -27.65
N ALA A 1006 8.24 -6.48 -26.76
CA ALA A 1006 8.77 -5.12 -26.94
C ALA A 1006 10.30 -5.05 -27.17
N LYS A 1007 11.09 -5.93 -26.54
CA LYS A 1007 12.54 -6.06 -26.81
C LYS A 1007 12.82 -6.53 -28.24
N LEU A 1008 11.99 -7.42 -28.75
CA LEU A 1008 12.13 -7.99 -30.08
C LEU A 1008 11.88 -6.96 -31.19
N ARG A 1009 11.07 -5.89 -31.01
CA ARG A 1009 11.06 -4.76 -32.00
C ARG A 1009 12.40 -4.04 -32.03
N MET A 1010 13.04 -3.86 -30.87
CA MET A 1010 14.33 -3.17 -30.79
C MET A 1010 15.47 -4.05 -31.37
N LEU A 1011 15.40 -5.37 -31.14
CA LEU A 1011 16.26 -6.35 -31.84
C LEU A 1011 16.01 -6.33 -33.34
N GLN A 1012 14.75 -6.36 -33.80
CA GLN A 1012 14.40 -6.25 -35.21
C GLN A 1012 14.92 -4.95 -35.83
N PHE A 1013 14.75 -3.80 -35.18
CA PHE A 1013 15.25 -2.53 -35.69
C PHE A 1013 16.77 -2.52 -35.80
N TYR A 1014 17.49 -3.12 -34.85
CA TYR A 1014 18.93 -3.33 -34.98
C TYR A 1014 19.25 -4.30 -36.15
N TYR A 1015 18.69 -5.51 -36.17
CA TYR A 1015 19.13 -6.59 -37.07
C TYR A 1015 18.48 -6.58 -38.45
N ASP A 1016 17.14 -6.47 -38.52
CA ASP A 1016 16.35 -6.51 -39.76
C ASP A 1016 16.33 -5.15 -40.51
N CYS A 1017 16.79 -4.07 -39.86
CA CYS A 1017 16.87 -2.73 -40.49
C CYS A 1017 18.31 -2.19 -40.50
N ILE A 1018 18.89 -1.79 -39.36
CA ILE A 1018 20.19 -1.10 -39.31
C ILE A 1018 21.34 -2.00 -39.85
N ASP A 1019 21.49 -3.20 -39.30
CA ASP A 1019 22.53 -4.17 -39.69
C ASP A 1019 22.26 -4.80 -41.07
N PHE A 1020 20.98 -4.92 -41.44
CA PHE A 1020 20.58 -5.38 -42.76
C PHE A 1020 21.00 -4.38 -43.85
N TYR A 1021 20.61 -3.10 -43.75
CA TYR A 1021 20.85 -2.10 -44.81
C TYR A 1021 22.26 -1.48 -44.81
N PHE A 1022 22.96 -1.43 -43.67
CA PHE A 1022 24.30 -0.84 -43.56
C PHE A 1022 25.40 -1.87 -43.33
N ASP A 1023 26.62 -1.59 -43.78
CA ASP A 1023 27.78 -2.38 -43.34
C ASP A 1023 28.16 -2.02 -41.89
N ARG A 1024 28.64 -3.01 -41.12
CA ARG A 1024 28.96 -2.82 -39.69
C ARG A 1024 30.11 -1.84 -39.44
N SER A 1025 30.94 -1.50 -40.43
CA SER A 1025 31.94 -0.42 -40.30
C SER A 1025 31.36 0.98 -40.49
N GLU A 1026 30.14 1.11 -41.03
CA GLU A 1026 29.48 2.40 -41.29
C GLU A 1026 28.66 2.91 -40.09
N PHE A 1027 28.45 2.09 -39.07
CA PHE A 1027 27.72 2.45 -37.86
C PHE A 1027 28.27 1.81 -36.57
N GLN A 1028 27.98 2.43 -35.44
CA GLN A 1028 28.30 1.90 -34.10
C GLN A 1028 27.29 2.41 -33.07
N TYR A 1029 26.68 1.48 -32.33
CA TYR A 1029 25.64 1.81 -31.36
C TYR A 1029 26.23 2.51 -30.13
N GLN A 1030 25.50 3.45 -29.52
CA GLN A 1030 25.96 4.24 -28.36
C GLN A 1030 25.21 3.86 -27.09
N GLU A 1031 23.89 4.07 -27.06
CA GLU A 1031 22.99 3.79 -25.93
C GLU A 1031 21.66 3.28 -26.51
N MET A 1032 21.01 2.36 -25.82
CA MET A 1032 19.60 2.06 -25.96
C MET A 1032 18.90 2.42 -24.66
N ASP A 1033 17.73 3.05 -24.74
CA ASP A 1033 16.83 3.13 -23.59
C ASP A 1033 15.38 2.87 -24.02
N THR A 1034 14.91 1.66 -23.69
CA THR A 1034 13.53 1.17 -23.77
C THR A 1034 12.98 1.13 -25.20
N ASP A 1035 12.64 2.30 -25.73
CA ASP A 1035 12.07 2.62 -27.04
C ASP A 1035 13.01 3.46 -27.92
N SER A 1036 14.10 3.98 -27.36
CA SER A 1036 15.09 4.82 -28.04
C SER A 1036 16.40 4.09 -28.37
N ALA A 1037 16.95 4.40 -29.55
CA ALA A 1037 18.11 3.77 -30.17
C ALA A 1037 19.09 4.83 -30.70
N TYR A 1038 20.27 4.98 -30.08
CA TYR A 1038 21.26 6.01 -30.47
C TYR A 1038 22.47 5.39 -31.18
N ILE A 1039 22.78 5.89 -32.37
CA ILE A 1039 23.72 5.29 -33.32
C ILE A 1039 24.65 6.37 -33.88
N ALA A 1040 25.97 6.14 -33.81
CA ALA A 1040 26.97 6.92 -34.51
C ALA A 1040 27.22 6.33 -35.92
N SER A 1041 27.42 7.16 -36.94
CA SER A 1041 27.62 6.74 -38.33
C SER A 1041 28.77 7.48 -39.02
N SER A 1042 29.37 6.83 -40.02
CA SER A 1042 30.36 7.37 -40.96
C SER A 1042 29.76 8.23 -42.09
N CYS A 1043 28.44 8.19 -42.28
CA CYS A 1043 27.72 9.01 -43.25
C CYS A 1043 27.04 10.21 -42.56
N GLU A 1044 26.75 11.27 -43.31
CA GLU A 1044 25.91 12.38 -42.82
C GLU A 1044 24.41 12.07 -42.99
N LYS A 1045 24.05 11.30 -44.03
CA LYS A 1045 22.70 10.81 -44.30
C LYS A 1045 22.74 9.29 -44.52
N PRO A 1046 22.75 8.46 -43.45
CA PRO A 1046 22.99 7.03 -43.57
C PRO A 1046 22.05 6.31 -44.53
N PHE A 1047 20.74 6.59 -44.44
CA PHE A 1047 19.70 6.05 -45.34
C PHE A 1047 19.68 6.65 -46.78
N VAL A 1048 20.74 7.37 -47.17
CA VAL A 1048 20.96 7.86 -48.54
C VAL A 1048 22.35 7.45 -49.04
N GLU A 1049 23.36 7.60 -48.19
CA GLU A 1049 24.77 7.45 -48.52
C GLU A 1049 25.31 6.03 -48.22
N CYS A 1050 24.96 5.47 -47.06
CA CYS A 1050 25.55 4.25 -46.50
C CYS A 1050 24.78 2.95 -46.80
N ILE A 1051 23.63 3.01 -47.49
CA ILE A 1051 22.88 1.79 -47.85
C ILE A 1051 23.69 0.96 -48.85
N LYS A 1052 23.92 -0.31 -48.49
CA LYS A 1052 24.51 -1.37 -49.33
C LYS A 1052 23.91 -1.32 -50.75
N PRO A 1053 24.72 -1.14 -51.82
CA PRO A 1053 24.21 -0.86 -53.18
C PRO A 1053 23.09 -1.79 -53.65
N GLU A 1054 23.24 -3.08 -53.37
CA GLU A 1054 22.34 -4.17 -53.72
C GLU A 1054 21.00 -4.17 -52.96
N LEU A 1055 20.90 -3.45 -51.83
CA LEU A 1055 19.67 -3.35 -51.02
C LEU A 1055 18.92 -2.01 -51.21
N ARG A 1056 19.40 -1.12 -52.09
CA ARG A 1056 18.82 0.23 -52.25
C ARG A 1056 17.38 0.20 -52.77
N GLU A 1057 17.07 -0.66 -53.72
CA GLU A 1057 15.70 -0.82 -54.23
C GLU A 1057 14.78 -1.45 -53.16
N HIS A 1058 15.24 -2.51 -52.50
CA HIS A 1058 14.54 -3.15 -51.38
C HIS A 1058 14.21 -2.15 -50.27
N PHE A 1059 15.14 -1.25 -49.93
CA PHE A 1059 14.90 -0.19 -48.95
C PHE A 1059 13.79 0.77 -49.40
N GLN A 1060 13.80 1.24 -50.65
CA GLN A 1060 12.75 2.18 -51.12
C GLN A 1060 11.35 1.53 -51.13
N GLN A 1061 11.27 0.22 -51.36
CA GLN A 1061 10.01 -0.53 -51.29
C GLN A 1061 9.52 -0.72 -49.83
N HIS A 1062 10.43 -0.96 -48.87
CA HIS A 1062 10.07 -1.37 -47.50
C HIS A 1062 10.33 -0.31 -46.40
N LYS A 1063 10.86 0.88 -46.72
CA LYS A 1063 11.22 1.90 -45.69
C LYS A 1063 10.06 2.30 -44.78
N TYR A 1064 8.82 2.26 -45.26
CA TYR A 1064 7.63 2.64 -44.50
C TYR A 1064 7.14 1.58 -43.49
N GLU A 1065 7.76 0.38 -43.46
CA GLU A 1065 7.57 -0.60 -42.38
C GLU A 1065 8.33 -0.21 -41.10
N TRP A 1066 9.26 0.75 -41.24
CA TRP A 1066 10.17 1.21 -40.20
C TRP A 1066 9.97 2.69 -39.87
N PHE A 1067 9.75 3.54 -40.88
CA PHE A 1067 9.73 5.00 -40.73
C PHE A 1067 8.42 5.63 -41.26
N PRO A 1068 7.98 6.79 -40.74
CA PRO A 1068 6.87 7.55 -41.31
C PRO A 1068 7.00 7.84 -42.81
N ARG A 1069 5.87 7.81 -43.53
CA ARG A 1069 5.80 8.16 -44.95
C ARG A 1069 6.21 9.63 -45.17
N ASP A 1070 7.13 9.84 -46.10
CA ASP A 1070 7.80 11.13 -46.35
C ASP A 1070 7.29 11.87 -47.60
N TYR A 1071 6.39 11.26 -48.38
CA TYR A 1071 5.82 11.83 -49.61
C TYR A 1071 4.65 12.83 -49.38
N SER A 1072 4.14 12.95 -48.16
CA SER A 1072 3.09 13.91 -47.78
C SER A 1072 3.20 14.26 -46.30
N GLU A 1073 3.15 15.54 -45.95
CA GLU A 1073 3.28 15.97 -44.55
C GLU A 1073 2.07 15.57 -43.68
N GLU A 1074 0.88 15.44 -44.27
CA GLU A 1074 -0.30 14.92 -43.58
C GLU A 1074 -0.12 13.44 -43.20
N MET A 1075 0.34 12.63 -44.15
CA MET A 1075 0.66 11.22 -43.91
C MET A 1075 1.84 11.06 -42.94
N ALA A 1076 2.83 11.95 -42.99
CA ALA A 1076 3.93 11.98 -42.02
C ALA A 1076 3.43 12.33 -40.61
N GLN A 1077 2.48 13.27 -40.47
CA GLN A 1077 1.89 13.63 -39.18
C GLN A 1077 0.98 12.53 -38.61
N PHE A 1078 0.32 11.76 -39.46
CA PHE A 1078 -0.40 10.55 -39.07
C PHE A 1078 0.57 9.45 -38.62
N ASP A 1079 1.57 9.11 -39.43
CA ASP A 1079 2.51 8.02 -39.16
C ASP A 1079 3.43 8.28 -37.96
N ARG A 1080 3.76 9.54 -37.66
CA ARG A 1080 4.41 9.93 -36.39
C ARG A 1080 3.58 9.57 -35.15
N ARG A 1081 2.31 9.16 -35.31
CA ARG A 1081 1.40 8.64 -34.28
C ARG A 1081 1.11 7.14 -34.43
N THR A 1082 1.39 6.53 -35.59
CA THR A 1082 1.25 5.09 -35.82
C THR A 1082 2.15 4.29 -34.87
N PRO A 1083 1.63 3.30 -34.13
CA PRO A 1083 2.45 2.52 -33.19
C PRO A 1083 3.49 1.63 -33.88
N GLY A 1084 4.70 1.56 -33.32
CA GLY A 1084 5.76 0.64 -33.76
C GLY A 1084 6.65 1.15 -34.92
N LEU A 1085 6.36 2.31 -35.49
CA LEU A 1085 7.26 3.03 -36.40
C LEU A 1085 8.30 3.85 -35.62
N PHE A 1086 9.51 3.92 -36.14
CA PHE A 1086 10.62 4.69 -35.61
C PHE A 1086 10.65 6.09 -36.24
N LYS A 1087 10.92 7.11 -35.42
CA LYS A 1087 11.06 8.50 -35.86
C LYS A 1087 12.35 9.12 -35.33
N ASP A 1088 12.88 10.10 -36.03
CA ASP A 1088 14.06 10.86 -35.61
C ASP A 1088 13.75 11.63 -34.30
N GLU A 1089 14.35 11.19 -33.22
CA GLU A 1089 14.31 11.78 -31.88
C GLU A 1089 15.55 12.66 -31.63
N TRP A 1090 16.59 12.49 -32.45
CA TRP A 1090 17.79 13.33 -32.51
C TRP A 1090 18.53 13.17 -33.83
N SER A 1091 19.14 14.26 -34.32
CA SER A 1091 20.24 14.19 -35.29
C SER A 1091 21.25 15.29 -34.92
N GLY A 1092 22.48 14.90 -34.61
CA GLY A 1092 23.51 15.80 -34.12
C GLY A 1092 24.92 15.25 -34.22
N ASP A 1093 25.85 15.90 -33.54
CA ASP A 1093 27.28 15.83 -33.88
C ASP A 1093 28.15 15.34 -32.73
N ALA A 1094 27.62 15.28 -31.50
CA ALA A 1094 28.29 14.65 -30.36
C ALA A 1094 27.31 13.96 -29.40
N MET A 1095 27.78 12.92 -28.72
CA MET A 1095 27.09 12.20 -27.65
C MET A 1095 28.07 11.56 -26.65
N VAL A 1096 27.72 11.61 -25.37
CA VAL A 1096 28.45 10.96 -24.26
C VAL A 1096 27.49 10.12 -23.42
N SER A 1097 27.87 8.87 -23.10
CA SER A 1097 27.07 7.91 -22.32
C SER A 1097 27.84 7.40 -21.10
N LEU A 1098 27.43 7.84 -19.90
CA LEU A 1098 28.14 7.58 -18.65
C LEU A 1098 27.61 6.35 -17.91
N SER A 1099 26.29 6.24 -17.80
CA SER A 1099 25.61 5.00 -17.36
C SER A 1099 24.21 4.91 -17.98
N SER A 1100 23.54 3.75 -17.87
CA SER A 1100 22.15 3.58 -18.32
C SER A 1100 21.26 4.72 -17.80
N LYS A 1101 20.59 5.43 -18.73
CA LYS A 1101 19.77 6.63 -18.44
C LYS A 1101 20.56 7.84 -17.88
N ASN A 1102 21.85 7.92 -18.20
CA ASN A 1102 22.77 9.02 -17.87
C ASN A 1102 23.69 9.32 -19.07
N TYR A 1103 23.16 10.09 -20.03
CA TYR A 1103 23.79 10.45 -21.30
C TYR A 1103 23.44 11.89 -21.72
N ILE A 1104 24.28 12.52 -22.55
CA ILE A 1104 24.04 13.83 -23.16
C ILE A 1104 24.34 13.78 -24.65
N ARG A 1105 23.61 14.57 -25.45
CA ARG A 1105 23.80 14.72 -26.89
C ARG A 1105 23.68 16.19 -27.30
N TYR A 1106 24.56 16.64 -28.18
CA TYR A 1106 24.75 18.07 -28.48
C TYR A 1106 25.30 18.31 -29.88
N LEU A 1107 25.26 19.57 -30.30
CA LEU A 1107 26.05 20.11 -31.41
C LEU A 1107 27.20 20.96 -30.82
N PRO A 1108 28.48 20.66 -31.11
CA PRO A 1108 29.60 21.49 -30.61
C PRO A 1108 29.51 22.96 -31.06
N ASP A 1109 29.05 23.19 -32.29
CA ASP A 1109 29.00 24.52 -32.91
C ASP A 1109 27.70 25.32 -32.60
N GLU A 1110 26.74 24.72 -31.89
CA GLU A 1110 25.48 25.39 -31.52
C GLU A 1110 25.20 25.28 -30.01
N SER A 1111 25.51 26.34 -29.27
CA SER A 1111 25.39 26.44 -27.80
C SER A 1111 24.00 26.14 -27.22
N TYR A 1112 22.94 26.14 -28.03
CA TYR A 1112 21.55 25.93 -27.63
C TYR A 1112 20.97 24.57 -28.02
N LYS A 1113 21.60 23.78 -28.91
CA LYS A 1113 21.13 22.43 -29.26
C LYS A 1113 21.82 21.38 -28.38
N VAL A 1114 21.35 21.27 -27.14
CA VAL A 1114 21.77 20.26 -26.16
C VAL A 1114 20.54 19.51 -25.62
N LYS A 1115 20.63 18.19 -25.48
CA LYS A 1115 19.64 17.38 -24.76
C LYS A 1115 20.34 16.40 -23.82
N VAL A 1116 20.00 16.47 -22.53
CA VAL A 1116 20.55 15.63 -21.47
C VAL A 1116 19.48 14.67 -20.93
N SER A 1117 19.90 13.48 -20.55
CA SER A 1117 19.13 12.52 -19.76
C SER A 1117 20.00 12.12 -18.57
N ALA A 1118 19.68 12.60 -17.36
CA ALA A 1118 20.46 12.34 -16.15
C ALA A 1118 19.55 11.82 -15.02
N LYS A 1119 19.41 10.49 -14.93
CA LYS A 1119 18.52 9.83 -13.98
C LYS A 1119 18.98 10.02 -12.53
N GLY A 1120 18.21 10.84 -11.81
CA GLY A 1120 18.45 11.18 -10.40
C GLY A 1120 18.94 12.61 -10.19
N PHE A 1121 19.21 13.34 -11.27
CA PHE A 1121 19.51 14.78 -11.25
C PHE A 1121 18.31 15.59 -11.73
N GLN A 1122 18.13 16.78 -11.14
CA GLN A 1122 17.16 17.77 -11.61
C GLN A 1122 17.75 18.59 -12.76
N GLN A 1123 17.01 18.66 -13.87
CA GLN A 1123 17.43 19.32 -15.12
C GLN A 1123 16.63 20.58 -15.45
N SER A 1124 15.40 20.72 -14.93
CA SER A 1124 14.50 21.82 -15.32
C SER A 1124 14.88 23.15 -14.66
N GLY A 1125 14.82 24.24 -15.43
CA GLY A 1125 15.19 25.59 -14.98
C GLY A 1125 16.70 25.84 -14.93
N GLY A 1126 17.50 25.14 -15.74
CA GLY A 1126 18.97 25.29 -15.73
C GLY A 1126 19.67 24.72 -14.49
N ARG A 1127 18.92 24.09 -13.57
CA ARG A 1127 19.46 23.44 -12.37
C ARG A 1127 20.48 22.37 -12.75
N ASN A 1128 21.59 22.34 -12.02
CA ASN A 1128 22.78 21.51 -12.30
C ASN A 1128 23.41 21.77 -13.69
N GLY A 1129 23.11 22.89 -14.37
CA GLY A 1129 23.69 23.22 -15.68
C GLY A 1129 25.21 23.41 -15.67
N ASP A 1130 25.79 23.62 -14.49
CA ASP A 1130 27.23 23.61 -14.18
C ASP A 1130 27.89 22.23 -14.36
N VAL A 1131 27.12 21.14 -14.28
CA VAL A 1131 27.61 19.76 -14.46
C VAL A 1131 26.85 18.94 -15.51
N LEU A 1132 25.64 19.35 -15.90
CA LEU A 1132 24.79 18.72 -16.92
C LEU A 1132 24.99 19.34 -18.31
N ASN A 1133 26.26 19.63 -18.64
CA ASN A 1133 26.71 20.24 -19.88
C ASN A 1133 27.71 19.31 -20.62
N PRO A 1134 28.04 19.60 -21.89
CA PRO A 1134 28.99 18.80 -22.67
C PRO A 1134 30.35 18.59 -22.00
N ASP A 1135 30.99 19.65 -21.51
CA ASP A 1135 32.34 19.60 -20.96
C ASP A 1135 32.43 18.75 -19.69
N GLY A 1136 31.41 18.83 -18.83
CA GLY A 1136 31.26 17.98 -17.64
C GLY A 1136 31.14 16.50 -18.02
N PHE A 1137 30.37 16.18 -19.06
CA PHE A 1137 30.24 14.79 -19.52
C PHE A 1137 31.50 14.29 -20.24
N GLU A 1138 32.12 15.08 -21.13
CA GLU A 1138 33.39 14.73 -21.78
C GLU A 1138 34.50 14.49 -20.74
N SER A 1139 34.63 15.34 -19.72
CA SER A 1139 35.65 15.20 -18.67
C SER A 1139 35.49 13.94 -17.80
N VAL A 1140 34.27 13.42 -17.58
CA VAL A 1140 34.10 12.10 -16.94
C VAL A 1140 34.70 10.97 -17.78
N VAL A 1141 34.62 11.03 -19.11
CA VAL A 1141 35.18 10.01 -19.99
C VAL A 1141 36.69 10.18 -20.17
N ARG A 1142 37.14 11.42 -20.38
CA ARG A 1142 38.55 11.78 -20.64
C ARG A 1142 39.41 11.70 -19.37
N ASP A 1143 38.97 12.37 -18.31
CA ASP A 1143 39.74 12.63 -17.09
C ASP A 1143 39.36 11.67 -15.94
N ARG A 1144 38.36 10.80 -16.15
CA ARG A 1144 37.86 9.78 -15.20
C ARG A 1144 37.34 10.33 -13.87
N ILE A 1145 36.95 11.60 -13.84
CA ILE A 1145 36.42 12.27 -12.64
C ILE A 1145 34.97 11.86 -12.34
N THR A 1146 34.47 12.26 -11.16
CA THR A 1146 33.06 12.07 -10.76
C THR A 1146 32.36 13.43 -10.68
N LEU A 1147 31.36 13.65 -11.54
CA LEU A 1147 30.45 14.80 -11.39
C LEU A 1147 29.57 14.64 -10.14
N GLN A 1148 29.30 15.76 -9.49
CA GLN A 1148 28.35 15.87 -8.37
C GLN A 1148 27.42 17.04 -8.63
N GLY A 1149 26.17 16.96 -8.20
CA GLY A 1149 25.15 17.98 -8.43
C GLY A 1149 24.16 18.03 -7.28
N THR A 1150 23.56 19.20 -7.06
CA THR A 1150 22.66 19.47 -5.94
C THR A 1150 21.20 19.51 -6.41
N ASN A 1151 20.41 18.54 -5.95
CA ASN A 1151 18.96 18.57 -6.12
C ASN A 1151 18.31 19.47 -5.07
N LYS A 1152 17.60 20.52 -5.50
CA LYS A 1152 16.80 21.42 -4.66
C LYS A 1152 15.31 21.11 -4.81
N GLY A 1153 14.59 20.87 -3.72
CA GLY A 1153 13.13 20.68 -3.78
C GLY A 1153 12.53 20.11 -2.51
N PHE A 1154 11.20 20.06 -2.48
CA PHE A 1154 10.42 19.69 -1.31
C PHE A 1154 10.72 18.26 -0.86
N ARG A 1155 10.97 18.10 0.44
CA ARG A 1155 11.27 16.83 1.08
C ARG A 1155 10.70 16.86 2.48
N LEU A 1156 9.84 15.89 2.80
CA LEU A 1156 9.35 15.71 4.16
C LEU A 1156 10.52 15.64 5.14
N SER A 1157 10.55 16.54 6.12
CA SER A 1157 11.24 16.25 7.37
C SER A 1157 10.61 15.01 7.98
N LYS A 1158 11.46 14.06 8.37
CA LYS A 1158 11.08 12.94 9.22
C LYS A 1158 11.89 13.08 10.48
N GLU A 1159 11.35 13.86 11.41
CA GLU A 1159 11.77 13.82 12.79
C GLU A 1159 11.50 12.43 13.33
N THR A 1160 12.57 11.66 13.45
CA THR A 1160 12.52 10.37 14.12
C THR A 1160 12.51 10.60 15.62
N LEU A 1161 12.01 9.62 16.38
CA LEU A 1161 12.15 9.59 17.86
C LEU A 1161 13.59 9.85 18.33
N TYR A 1162 14.59 9.53 17.50
CA TYR A 1162 16.00 9.85 17.77
C TYR A 1162 16.33 11.34 17.73
N GLN A 1163 15.69 12.17 16.89
CA GLN A 1163 15.91 13.62 16.89
C GLN A 1163 15.36 14.26 18.17
N LYS A 1164 14.09 14.01 18.51
CA LYS A 1164 13.49 14.42 19.79
C LYS A 1164 14.31 13.92 21.00
N ALA A 1165 14.75 12.66 20.99
CA ALA A 1165 15.59 12.10 22.07
C ALA A 1165 16.98 12.76 22.16
N LYS A 1166 17.56 13.21 21.03
CA LYS A 1166 18.85 13.91 21.00
C LYS A 1166 18.74 15.39 21.38
N GLU A 1167 17.59 16.01 21.15
CA GLU A 1167 17.28 17.36 21.67
C GLU A 1167 17.12 17.33 23.20
N LEU A 1168 16.53 16.25 23.75
CA LEU A 1168 16.39 16.03 25.18
C LEU A 1168 17.70 15.60 25.88
N GLU A 1169 18.54 14.79 25.23
CA GLU A 1169 19.89 14.42 25.71
C GLU A 1169 20.90 14.47 24.54
N PRO A 1170 21.69 15.57 24.42
CA PRO A 1170 22.62 15.77 23.31
C PRO A 1170 23.67 14.67 23.10
N LYS A 1171 23.97 13.86 24.13
CA LYS A 1171 24.91 12.72 24.06
C LYS A 1171 24.27 11.47 23.46
N ILE A 1172 22.95 11.41 23.27
CA ILE A 1172 22.29 10.27 22.62
C ILE A 1172 22.76 10.17 21.17
N THR A 1173 23.42 9.06 20.86
CA THR A 1173 23.87 8.73 19.51
C THR A 1173 22.94 7.70 18.86
N MET A 1174 22.87 7.70 17.53
CA MET A 1174 22.14 6.69 16.77
C MET A 1174 22.67 5.27 17.02
N LYS A 1175 23.90 5.13 17.54
CA LYS A 1175 24.43 3.87 18.05
C LYS A 1175 23.73 3.48 19.36
N ILE A 1176 23.72 4.37 20.37
CA ILE A 1176 23.04 4.14 21.66
C ILE A 1176 21.56 3.82 21.47
N VAL A 1177 20.84 4.54 20.60
CA VAL A 1177 19.42 4.24 20.33
C VAL A 1177 19.24 2.89 19.64
N LYS A 1178 20.13 2.50 18.72
CA LYS A 1178 20.08 1.16 18.10
C LYS A 1178 20.42 0.04 19.09
N GLU A 1179 21.38 0.27 19.98
CA GLU A 1179 21.74 -0.67 21.05
C GLU A 1179 20.60 -0.80 22.07
N TRP A 1180 19.96 0.31 22.46
CA TRP A 1180 18.74 0.28 23.28
C TRP A 1180 17.57 -0.43 22.60
N TYR A 1181 17.34 -0.18 21.30
CA TYR A 1181 16.31 -0.87 20.50
C TYR A 1181 16.62 -2.36 20.27
N SER A 1182 17.89 -2.76 20.15
CA SER A 1182 18.26 -4.17 20.06
C SER A 1182 18.13 -4.87 21.40
N ASN A 1183 18.44 -4.18 22.50
CA ASN A 1183 18.38 -4.73 23.86
C ASN A 1183 16.92 -4.82 24.38
N GLN A 1184 15.92 -4.33 23.63
CA GLN A 1184 14.53 -4.73 23.83
C GLN A 1184 14.36 -6.19 23.34
N SER A 1185 14.32 -7.14 24.28
CA SER A 1185 14.19 -8.58 24.01
C SER A 1185 13.12 -8.92 22.98
N ASP A 1186 11.98 -8.25 23.07
CA ASP A 1186 10.79 -8.50 22.24
C ASP A 1186 11.00 -8.07 20.79
N ILE A 1187 11.84 -7.04 20.56
CA ILE A 1187 12.20 -6.53 19.23
C ILE A 1187 13.33 -7.37 18.63
N GLN A 1188 14.30 -7.83 19.44
CA GLN A 1188 15.34 -8.76 19.02
C GLN A 1188 14.72 -10.06 18.50
N ARG A 1189 13.79 -10.64 19.27
CA ARG A 1189 12.98 -11.82 18.90
C ARG A 1189 12.26 -11.62 17.55
N PHE A 1190 11.69 -10.44 17.31
CA PHE A 1190 11.02 -10.08 16.05
C PHE A 1190 12.00 -9.98 14.85
N GLN A 1191 13.23 -9.52 15.07
CA GLN A 1191 14.25 -9.44 14.01
C GLN A 1191 14.90 -10.79 13.69
N GLU A 1192 15.02 -11.68 14.67
CA GLU A 1192 15.49 -13.06 14.43
C GLU A 1192 14.43 -13.91 13.72
N GLN A 1193 13.15 -13.76 14.08
CA GLN A 1193 12.03 -14.30 13.31
C GLN A 1193 12.11 -13.87 11.84
N LYS A 1194 12.36 -12.57 11.57
CA LYS A 1194 12.52 -12.06 10.19
C LYS A 1194 13.60 -12.81 9.38
N LYS A 1195 14.77 -13.09 9.98
CA LYS A 1195 15.84 -13.85 9.31
C LYS A 1195 15.45 -15.28 8.93
N ARG A 1196 14.54 -15.93 9.67
CA ARG A 1196 14.05 -17.27 9.34
C ARG A 1196 13.07 -17.30 8.14
N TYR A 1197 12.33 -16.22 7.88
CA TYR A 1197 11.33 -16.19 6.81
C TYR A 1197 11.85 -15.69 5.46
N ASP A 1198 12.91 -14.88 5.42
CA ASP A 1198 13.54 -14.43 4.15
C ASP A 1198 14.45 -15.51 3.51
N GLY A 1199 14.67 -16.66 4.18
CA GLY A 1199 15.71 -17.66 3.84
C GLY A 1199 15.28 -18.86 2.98
N SER A 1200 14.02 -18.99 2.59
CA SER A 1200 13.49 -20.21 1.93
C SER A 1200 13.78 -20.32 0.41
N GLY A 1201 14.96 -19.87 -0.03
CA GLY A 1201 15.48 -20.12 -1.37
C GLY A 1201 16.12 -21.50 -1.44
N GLY A 1202 15.31 -22.54 -1.65
CA GLY A 1202 15.73 -23.93 -1.45
C GLY A 1202 16.85 -24.42 -2.38
N SER A 1203 17.88 -25.01 -1.77
CA SER A 1203 18.97 -25.72 -2.45
C SER A 1203 18.63 -27.20 -2.66
N TYR A 1204 18.53 -27.62 -3.93
CA TYR A 1204 18.54 -29.00 -4.41
C TYR A 1204 19.18 -28.97 -5.82
N GLY A 1205 20.00 -29.93 -6.26
CA GLY A 1205 20.57 -31.11 -5.62
C GLY A 1205 21.23 -31.98 -6.72
N ASP A 1206 22.37 -32.61 -6.44
CA ASP A 1206 23.22 -33.22 -7.48
C ASP A 1206 22.70 -34.54 -8.08
N ASN A 1207 23.32 -34.90 -9.22
CA ASN A 1207 23.17 -36.12 -10.06
C ASN A 1207 21.97 -36.07 -11.04
N SER A 1208 22.12 -36.44 -12.31
CA SER A 1208 23.05 -37.44 -12.88
C SER A 1208 23.43 -37.14 -14.34
N ASP A 1209 24.53 -37.72 -14.82
CA ASP A 1209 25.05 -37.53 -16.18
C ASP A 1209 24.17 -38.15 -17.28
N LEU A 1210 24.03 -37.42 -18.39
CA LEU A 1210 23.63 -37.96 -19.70
C LEU A 1210 24.65 -37.55 -20.77
N ASN A 1211 24.89 -38.44 -21.73
CA ASN A 1211 26.18 -38.49 -22.42
C ASN A 1211 26.31 -37.48 -23.58
N VAL A 1212 27.36 -36.67 -23.53
CA VAL A 1212 27.72 -35.64 -24.53
C VAL A 1212 27.93 -36.21 -25.95
N ALA A 1213 28.08 -37.53 -26.09
CA ALA A 1213 28.15 -38.22 -27.37
C ALA A 1213 26.87 -38.10 -28.23
N GLU A 1214 25.69 -38.23 -27.63
CA GLU A 1214 24.43 -38.38 -28.40
C GLU A 1214 23.92 -37.05 -28.97
N LEU A 1215 24.12 -35.95 -28.23
CA LEU A 1215 23.82 -34.58 -28.67
C LEU A 1215 24.55 -34.19 -29.99
N LYS A 1216 25.70 -34.81 -30.29
CA LYS A 1216 26.47 -34.50 -31.51
C LYS A 1216 25.90 -35.13 -32.79
N ALA A 1217 25.04 -36.15 -32.67
CA ALA A 1217 24.46 -36.81 -33.85
C ALA A 1217 23.33 -35.99 -34.50
N ILE A 1218 22.53 -35.28 -33.69
CA ILE A 1218 21.31 -34.60 -34.13
C ILE A 1218 21.61 -33.26 -34.84
N MET A 1219 22.66 -32.55 -34.43
CA MET A 1219 22.95 -31.17 -34.87
C MET A 1219 23.41 -31.00 -36.34
N LYS A 1220 23.41 -32.06 -37.18
CA LYS A 1220 24.10 -32.04 -38.48
C LYS A 1220 23.22 -31.76 -39.71
N ASN A 1221 21.89 -31.82 -39.58
CA ASN A 1221 20.98 -31.93 -40.75
C ASN A 1221 19.99 -30.76 -40.95
N LEU A 1222 20.17 -29.60 -40.31
CA LEU A 1222 19.28 -28.44 -40.48
C LEU A 1222 20.05 -27.21 -40.99
N ILE A 1223 20.13 -27.08 -42.31
CA ILE A 1223 20.66 -25.92 -43.02
C ILE A 1223 19.56 -25.38 -43.95
N ILE A 1224 19.11 -24.15 -43.66
CA ILE A 1224 18.63 -23.10 -44.57
C ILE A 1224 17.81 -23.54 -45.81
N HIS A 1225 16.51 -23.20 -45.86
CA HIS A 1225 15.99 -22.22 -46.84
C HIS A 1225 14.52 -21.78 -46.61
N ASP A 1226 14.22 -20.59 -47.16
CA ASP A 1226 12.94 -19.96 -47.51
C ASP A 1226 11.88 -19.56 -46.45
N ARG A 1227 11.31 -18.37 -46.70
CA ARG A 1227 10.11 -17.76 -46.07
C ARG A 1227 9.19 -17.21 -47.17
N PRO A 1228 7.86 -17.31 -47.02
CA PRO A 1228 6.93 -16.38 -47.65
C PRO A 1228 6.50 -15.26 -46.68
N GLN A 1229 6.38 -14.02 -47.17
CA GLN A 1229 5.73 -12.92 -46.45
C GLN A 1229 4.20 -13.05 -46.51
N LYS A 1230 3.48 -12.62 -45.45
CA LYS A 1230 2.32 -11.68 -45.50
C LYS A 1230 1.54 -11.64 -44.19
N THR A 1231 1.33 -10.43 -43.66
CA THR A 1231 0.23 -10.11 -42.73
C THR A 1231 -0.25 -8.69 -43.02
N GLN A 1232 -1.54 -8.52 -43.34
CA GLN A 1232 -2.14 -7.22 -43.59
C GLN A 1232 -2.57 -6.57 -42.27
N ALA A 1233 -2.17 -5.33 -42.03
CA ALA A 1233 -2.51 -4.60 -40.81
C ALA A 1233 -3.92 -3.98 -40.89
N ALA A 1234 -4.80 -4.35 -39.97
CA ALA A 1234 -6.09 -3.68 -39.76
C ALA A 1234 -5.96 -2.62 -38.65
N VAL A 1235 -5.68 -1.37 -39.03
CA VAL A 1235 -5.45 -0.27 -38.08
C VAL A 1235 -6.74 0.50 -37.79
N GLY A 1236 -7.25 0.37 -36.56
CA GLY A 1236 -8.30 1.25 -36.05
C GLY A 1236 -7.70 2.58 -35.56
N ALA A 1237 -7.67 3.59 -36.43
CA ALA A 1237 -7.20 4.92 -36.08
C ALA A 1237 -8.26 5.73 -35.29
N THR A 1238 -7.82 6.73 -34.53
CA THR A 1238 -8.71 7.68 -33.87
C THR A 1238 -9.11 8.79 -34.83
N ASP A 1239 -10.39 8.83 -35.23
CA ASP A 1239 -10.89 9.90 -36.10
C ASP A 1239 -10.77 11.28 -35.45
N LEU A 1240 -10.10 12.17 -36.18
CA LEU A 1240 -9.99 13.60 -35.91
C LEU A 1240 -10.33 14.30 -37.23
N ASP A 1241 -11.60 14.57 -37.48
CA ASP A 1241 -12.02 15.45 -38.58
C ASP A 1241 -12.99 16.54 -38.11
N LYS A 1242 -12.90 17.69 -38.77
CA LYS A 1242 -13.74 18.87 -38.60
C LYS A 1242 -14.54 19.12 -39.89
N SER A 1243 -15.66 18.42 -40.02
CA SER A 1243 -16.88 18.94 -40.68
C SER A 1243 -16.66 19.68 -42.02
N THR A 1244 -16.51 18.96 -43.13
CA THR A 1244 -16.74 19.54 -44.46
C THR A 1244 -17.80 18.75 -45.24
N LYS A 1245 -18.40 19.39 -46.26
CA LYS A 1245 -19.67 18.96 -46.88
C LYS A 1245 -19.50 17.78 -47.84
N LYS A 1246 -20.59 17.04 -48.05
CA LYS A 1246 -20.77 16.13 -49.20
C LYS A 1246 -20.39 16.83 -50.52
N VAL A 1247 -19.58 16.15 -51.31
CA VAL A 1247 -19.61 16.21 -52.78
C VAL A 1247 -19.53 14.76 -53.26
N GLU A 1248 -20.35 14.37 -54.24
CA GLU A 1248 -20.40 13.01 -54.76
C GLU A 1248 -19.33 12.81 -55.86
N PRO A 1249 -18.76 11.61 -56.01
CA PRO A 1249 -17.65 11.37 -56.94
C PRO A 1249 -18.13 11.20 -58.39
N SER A 1250 -17.32 11.67 -59.33
CA SER A 1250 -17.40 11.30 -60.75
C SER A 1250 -16.00 11.05 -61.31
N THR A 1251 -15.90 10.00 -62.14
CA THR A 1251 -14.68 9.43 -62.75
C THR A 1251 -13.56 9.04 -61.79
#